data_AF-A0A524I447-F1
#
_entry.id   AF-A0A524I447-F1
#
_cell.length_a   1.000
_cell.length_b   1.000
_cell.length_c   1.000
_cell.angle_alpha   90.00
_cell.angle_beta   90.00
_cell.angle_gamma   90.00
#
_symmetry.space_group_name_H-M   'P 1'
#
loop_
_entity.id
_entity.type
_entity.pdbx_description
1 polymer ?
#
loop_
_entity_poly.entity_id
_entity_poly.type
_entity_poly.pdbx_seq_one_letter_code
_entity_poly.pdbx_strand_id
1 'polypeptide(L)'
;MRRYFSDLFRENEHCYSMAIEARSKGLDPSLEVEIPQAEDLAARVEKQLSDWHVEGVAERIREISRRIESREEVSLFIAKELAREAVTGQEGREMAIERAVRVGLSVLTEGILVAPIVGIAGVKINQNEDGSEYLSLFFNGPIRAAGGTGQAMSVLIADVVRREFGIGVYHPTHGEVERLKEEIPLYRQCQHLQYTPNNEEIEIIYRHCPVCVDGERTEDQEISGYRNLPRIETNCVRGGVCLVIAEGLCLKAPKLEKHVKKLGLEGWDFLGDYIRMKKGGGKEDNGGKISPDYKYLKDIVAGRPVIGHPSRPGGFRLRYGRGRTTGLAAIAISPATMYALDDFLAIGTQVKIERPGKAGAVTPCDRLEGPILLLENGDLVQTNTVQEFLPFKGKVEEIIDVGQILLPFGEFVENNHVLAPGDYDIEWHRAELRGANDGELPPGWEDPQDFEEALAVSLKFGVPLHPKYNLFWYDLPLAELLALRTFVLENGNWDGTLLHLPLDPAPKRSLELLGALHVVRDEELQLERYAKPLLAGLGLLGPDGISDLITLEGDAVMDAVSRCTGVKVNPRSVTRIGSRMARPEKAKDRGMKTPSHTIFPIGLSGGNQRLMEKAAEKDNVIVKLGVRKCQQCGEFRVYYRCPCGGHTVSVGEPQAVPVNVKEELEKAKRVLGERSILPKFKGVQELKSKDRCPEPLEKGILRRKYEIYVNKDGTIRFDLTDIPLTHFRPREIGLSVEKAHQLGYEMDVFDQPLKDPEQLCELKVQDIVPSISCGEFLVRVAGFVDDLLERFYGMPRYYNALTREDIVGHLGIGLAPHTSGGILCRIIGFTRASVCFGHPFFHAAKRRNADGDEDSVMLLMDGLLNFSRSYLPKGRGGLMDAPLVLAIRLDPNEVDKEAQNIDVHWEYPLEFYRASVEFRHPREVQGIMDMVSDRIKSLLQYEGFGMTHDTMDIAEGPAESAYKTLESMMDKMTAQVELAKRLRAVDESDVVHRVITKHFLPDLIGNLKSFSGQKFRCTKCGESYRRVPLSGHCYCGHKLNLTVYEASVKKYLNVTSKIGRDYGVSEYTQQRIRLIEGSITSIFGEKREENTGNSNTTLDLFGEEEVATVVELGPPEETEARTVKATSRLDDF
;
A
#
# COMPACT_ATOMS: atom_id res chain seq x y z
N MET A 1 -20.98 9.48 22.22
CA MET A 1 -19.65 10.11 21.93
C MET A 1 -19.00 11.09 22.94
N ARG A 2 -19.62 12.15 23.48
CA ARG A 2 -18.85 13.18 24.24
C ARG A 2 -18.03 12.64 25.43
N ARG A 3 -18.62 11.71 26.19
CA ARG A 3 -17.95 11.00 27.29
C ARG A 3 -16.69 10.28 26.82
N TYR A 4 -16.75 9.61 25.67
CA TYR A 4 -15.61 8.91 25.07
C TYR A 4 -14.41 9.83 24.82
N PHE A 5 -14.62 10.98 24.14
CA PHE A 5 -13.53 11.94 23.92
C PHE A 5 -13.01 12.54 25.23
N SER A 6 -13.88 12.78 26.21
CA SER A 6 -13.47 13.26 27.53
C SER A 6 -12.59 12.26 28.27
N ASP A 7 -12.90 10.97 28.18
CA ASP A 7 -12.11 9.91 28.81
C ASP A 7 -10.74 9.76 28.14
N LEU A 8 -10.68 9.80 26.81
CA LEU A 8 -9.41 9.81 26.06
C LEU A 8 -8.55 11.03 26.42
N PHE A 9 -9.16 12.21 26.49
CA PHE A 9 -8.47 13.45 26.85
C PHE A 9 -7.89 13.38 28.26
N ARG A 10 -8.65 12.88 29.24
CA ARG A 10 -8.18 12.74 30.62
C ARG A 10 -6.94 11.83 30.71
N GLU A 11 -6.97 10.70 30.04
CA GLU A 11 -5.84 9.76 30.05
C GLU A 11 -4.61 10.30 29.29
N ASN A 12 -4.86 11.03 28.20
CA ASN A 12 -3.81 11.74 27.46
C ASN A 12 -3.13 12.80 28.35
N GLU A 13 -3.90 13.64 29.05
CA GLU A 13 -3.36 14.65 29.96
C GLU A 13 -2.57 14.01 31.12
N HIS A 14 -3.01 12.86 31.61
CA HIS A 14 -2.24 12.10 32.61
C HIS A 14 -0.87 11.68 32.05
N CYS A 15 -0.82 11.09 30.86
CA CYS A 15 0.45 10.74 30.19
C CYS A 15 1.36 11.96 29.99
N TYR A 16 0.82 13.07 29.49
CA TYR A 16 1.57 14.30 29.28
C TYR A 16 2.12 14.87 30.60
N SER A 17 1.35 14.86 31.68
CA SER A 17 1.80 15.34 32.99
C SER A 17 3.03 14.56 33.49
N MET A 18 3.02 13.23 33.37
CA MET A 18 4.15 12.38 33.75
C MET A 18 5.36 12.61 32.83
N ALA A 19 5.14 12.74 31.52
CA ALA A 19 6.22 12.99 30.57
C ALA A 19 6.88 14.37 30.78
N ILE A 20 6.10 15.40 31.12
CA ILE A 20 6.61 16.74 31.46
C ILE A 20 7.49 16.66 32.72
N GLU A 21 7.05 15.96 33.76
CA GLU A 21 7.85 15.78 34.97
C GLU A 21 9.17 15.05 34.65
N ALA A 22 9.13 13.98 33.86
CA ALA A 22 10.31 13.25 33.44
C ALA A 22 11.31 14.14 32.67
N ARG A 23 10.82 14.90 31.67
CA ARG A 23 11.64 15.81 30.85
C ARG A 23 12.25 16.95 31.66
N SER A 24 11.53 17.49 32.63
CA SER A 24 12.01 18.57 33.50
C SER A 24 13.27 18.21 34.30
N LYS A 25 13.57 16.91 34.47
CA LYS A 25 14.79 16.41 35.14
C LYS A 25 16.08 16.67 34.35
N GLY A 26 16.00 17.13 33.10
CA GLY A 26 17.16 17.53 32.29
C GLY A 26 18.06 16.37 31.86
N LEU A 27 17.50 15.17 31.73
CA LEU A 27 18.21 13.96 31.32
C LEU A 27 18.12 13.69 29.80
N ASP A 28 17.29 14.45 29.09
CA ASP A 28 17.02 14.35 27.65
C ASP A 28 17.48 15.62 26.90
N PRO A 29 17.50 15.63 25.55
CA PRO A 29 17.90 16.83 24.78
C PRO A 29 17.13 18.10 25.10
N SER A 30 15.84 17.97 25.45
CA SER A 30 14.90 19.04 25.77
C SER A 30 14.32 18.87 27.18
N LEU A 31 14.02 20.00 27.83
CA LEU A 31 13.31 20.06 29.12
C LEU A 31 11.79 19.92 28.98
N GLU A 32 11.29 19.96 27.75
CA GLU A 32 9.87 19.91 27.42
C GLU A 32 9.55 18.69 26.55
N VAL A 33 8.28 18.28 26.54
CA VAL A 33 7.76 17.27 25.63
C VAL A 33 7.70 17.85 24.21
N GLU A 34 8.36 17.19 23.26
CA GLU A 34 8.57 17.73 21.91
C GLU A 34 7.47 17.33 20.90
N ILE A 35 6.45 16.59 21.35
CA ILE A 35 5.24 16.23 20.59
C ILE A 35 4.08 17.12 21.07
N PRO A 36 3.81 18.27 20.42
CA PRO A 36 2.70 19.14 20.80
C PRO A 36 1.34 18.50 20.47
N GLN A 37 0.36 18.79 21.31
CA GLN A 37 -1.03 18.40 21.08
C GLN A 37 -1.74 19.39 20.13
N ALA A 38 -2.67 18.89 19.33
CA ALA A 38 -3.55 19.69 18.49
C ALA A 38 -4.99 19.13 18.50
N GLU A 39 -5.96 20.01 18.74
CA GLU A 39 -7.38 19.64 18.81
C GLU A 39 -8.06 19.61 17.44
N ASP A 40 -7.61 20.45 16.51
CA ASP A 40 -8.23 20.69 15.21
C ASP A 40 -7.20 20.98 14.12
N LEU A 41 -7.67 21.09 12.88
CA LEU A 41 -6.85 21.41 11.70
C LEU A 41 -6.03 22.67 11.90
N ALA A 42 -6.66 23.72 12.42
CA ALA A 42 -6.03 25.01 12.61
C ALA A 42 -4.84 24.94 13.56
N ALA A 43 -5.00 24.26 14.71
CA ALA A 43 -3.92 24.01 15.65
C ALA A 43 -2.82 23.13 15.04
N ARG A 44 -3.18 22.12 14.23
CA ARG A 44 -2.19 21.27 13.54
C ARG A 44 -1.31 22.11 12.61
N VAL A 45 -1.90 22.99 11.79
CA VAL A 45 -1.16 23.87 10.88
C VAL A 45 -0.19 24.77 11.64
N GLU A 46 -0.65 25.42 12.71
CA GLU A 46 0.18 26.31 13.53
C GLU A 46 1.33 25.56 14.21
N LYS A 47 1.07 24.41 14.84
CA LYS A 47 2.12 23.61 15.50
C LYS A 47 3.09 22.97 14.49
N GLN A 48 2.60 22.59 13.32
CA GLN A 48 3.43 22.00 12.26
C GLN A 48 4.44 23.02 11.71
N LEU A 49 4.03 24.27 11.57
CA LEU A 49 4.80 25.34 10.94
C LEU A 49 5.39 26.34 11.94
N SER A 50 5.55 25.95 13.21
CA SER A 50 6.07 26.83 14.28
C SER A 50 7.39 27.52 13.95
N ASP A 51 8.22 26.90 13.10
CA ASP A 51 9.52 27.44 12.69
C ASP A 51 9.40 28.62 11.68
N TRP A 52 8.20 28.96 11.21
CA TRP A 52 7.93 29.99 10.19
C TRP A 52 7.10 31.19 10.69
N HIS A 53 7.14 31.50 11.99
CA HIS A 53 6.46 32.68 12.57
C HIS A 53 4.96 32.75 12.23
N VAL A 54 4.25 31.66 12.54
CA VAL A 54 2.82 31.46 12.24
C VAL A 54 1.93 31.60 13.48
N GLU A 55 2.42 32.25 14.54
CA GLU A 55 1.65 32.42 15.78
C GLU A 55 0.34 33.18 15.50
N GLY A 56 -0.79 32.62 15.96
CA GLY A 56 -2.12 33.18 15.79
C GLY A 56 -2.84 32.79 14.49
N VAL A 57 -2.16 32.10 13.56
CA VAL A 57 -2.77 31.64 12.29
C VAL A 57 -3.94 30.68 12.52
N ALA A 58 -3.92 29.91 13.61
CA ALA A 58 -4.99 28.96 13.93
C ALA A 58 -6.36 29.64 14.07
N GLU A 59 -6.45 30.74 14.84
CA GLU A 59 -7.71 31.48 15.01
C GLU A 59 -8.22 32.00 13.66
N ARG A 60 -7.30 32.48 12.81
CA ARG A 60 -7.68 32.98 11.50
C ARG A 60 -8.22 31.89 10.57
N ILE A 61 -7.60 30.71 10.57
CA ILE A 61 -8.09 29.55 9.82
C ILE A 61 -9.50 29.15 10.30
N ARG A 62 -9.76 29.18 11.62
CA ARG A 62 -11.09 28.88 12.18
C ARG A 62 -12.13 29.88 11.71
N GLU A 63 -11.81 31.17 11.69
CA GLU A 63 -12.73 32.22 11.23
C GLU A 63 -13.09 32.07 9.74
N ILE A 64 -12.10 31.79 8.88
CA ILE A 64 -12.33 31.61 7.44
C ILE A 64 -13.14 30.33 7.19
N SER A 65 -12.80 29.23 7.86
CA SER A 65 -13.48 27.94 7.73
C SER A 65 -14.95 27.98 8.15
N ARG A 66 -15.36 28.92 9.01
CA ARG A 66 -16.79 29.15 9.33
C ARG A 66 -17.57 29.78 8.17
N ARG A 67 -16.90 30.46 7.23
CA ARG A 67 -17.53 31.16 6.10
C ARG A 67 -17.39 30.41 4.78
N ILE A 68 -16.35 29.61 4.64
CA ILE A 68 -15.98 28.92 3.40
C ILE A 68 -15.90 27.42 3.69
N GLU A 69 -16.69 26.63 2.95
CA GLU A 69 -16.70 25.18 3.13
C GLU A 69 -15.55 24.47 2.38
N SER A 70 -15.13 25.02 1.24
CA SER A 70 -14.10 24.43 0.39
C SER A 70 -12.71 24.64 0.99
N ARG A 71 -12.05 23.54 1.42
CA ARG A 71 -10.67 23.57 1.94
C ARG A 71 -9.70 24.19 0.94
N GLU A 72 -9.89 23.86 -0.34
CA GLU A 72 -9.12 24.45 -1.43
C GLU A 72 -9.23 25.98 -1.45
N GLU A 73 -10.42 26.54 -1.19
CA GLU A 73 -10.59 27.99 -1.07
C GLU A 73 -10.03 28.55 0.23
N VAL A 74 -10.27 27.90 1.37
CA VAL A 74 -9.71 28.32 2.67
C VAL A 74 -8.18 28.50 2.55
N SER A 75 -7.50 27.55 1.89
CA SER A 75 -6.05 27.60 1.67
C SER A 75 -5.57 28.82 0.87
N LEU A 76 -6.35 29.25 -0.12
CA LEU A 76 -6.02 30.39 -0.96
C LEU A 76 -6.33 31.71 -0.23
N PHE A 77 -7.45 31.77 0.47
CA PHE A 77 -7.84 32.96 1.23
C PHE A 77 -6.88 33.25 2.39
N ILE A 78 -6.49 32.23 3.18
CA ILE A 78 -5.54 32.42 4.27
C ILE A 78 -4.17 32.86 3.75
N ALA A 79 -3.68 32.26 2.66
CA ALA A 79 -2.40 32.64 2.07
C ALA A 79 -2.42 34.07 1.53
N LYS A 80 -3.53 34.47 0.87
CA LYS A 80 -3.75 35.83 0.37
C LYS A 80 -3.77 36.86 1.50
N GLU A 81 -4.44 36.54 2.61
CA GLU A 81 -4.54 37.43 3.76
C GLU A 81 -3.20 37.61 4.46
N LEU A 82 -2.47 36.52 4.73
CA LEU A 82 -1.13 36.59 5.31
C LEU A 82 -0.16 37.38 4.43
N ALA A 83 -0.30 37.30 3.11
CA ALA A 83 0.47 38.11 2.18
C ALA A 83 0.13 39.60 2.32
N ARG A 84 -1.15 39.96 2.40
CA ARG A 84 -1.59 41.37 2.61
C ARG A 84 -1.09 41.95 3.91
N GLU A 85 -1.25 41.19 5.00
CA GLU A 85 -0.77 41.60 6.32
C GLU A 85 0.74 41.86 6.31
N ALA A 86 1.52 40.95 5.70
CA ALA A 86 2.96 41.12 5.56
C ALA A 86 3.36 42.33 4.69
N VAL A 87 2.61 42.60 3.62
CA VAL A 87 2.81 43.81 2.78
C VAL A 87 2.52 45.08 3.59
N THR A 88 1.43 45.11 4.36
CA THR A 88 1.12 46.26 5.22
C THR A 88 2.11 46.41 6.39
N GLY A 89 2.62 45.30 6.91
CA GLY A 89 3.61 45.25 7.99
C GLY A 89 5.06 45.47 7.53
N GLN A 90 5.31 45.62 6.22
CA GLN A 90 6.64 45.78 5.63
C GLN A 90 7.63 44.65 6.00
N GLU A 91 7.13 43.42 6.08
CA GLU A 91 7.97 42.26 6.35
C GLU A 91 8.89 41.91 5.17
N GLY A 92 9.93 41.11 5.42
CA GLY A 92 10.81 40.60 4.38
C GLY A 92 10.02 39.77 3.34
N ARG A 93 10.05 40.19 2.07
CA ARG A 93 9.22 39.62 0.99
C ARG A 93 9.35 38.10 0.87
N GLU A 94 10.57 37.56 0.77
CA GLU A 94 10.78 36.11 0.54
C GLU A 94 10.27 35.25 1.71
N MET A 95 10.60 35.62 2.95
CA MET A 95 10.15 34.90 4.15
C MET A 95 8.63 34.94 4.29
N ALA A 96 8.02 36.11 4.06
CA ALA A 96 6.57 36.26 4.15
C ALA A 96 5.83 35.47 3.05
N ILE A 97 6.37 35.44 1.83
CA ILE A 97 5.82 34.63 0.74
C ILE A 97 5.94 33.15 1.08
N GLU A 98 7.12 32.72 1.54
CA GLU A 98 7.34 31.33 1.94
C GLU A 98 6.37 30.90 3.05
N ARG A 99 6.20 31.72 4.09
CA ARG A 99 5.23 31.50 5.17
C ARG A 99 3.81 31.32 4.61
N ALA A 100 3.34 32.25 3.77
CA ALA A 100 1.99 32.21 3.21
C ALA A 100 1.75 30.97 2.34
N VAL A 101 2.72 30.59 1.50
CA VAL A 101 2.63 29.38 0.66
C VAL A 101 2.61 28.11 1.51
N ARG A 102 3.46 28.02 2.54
CA ARG A 102 3.50 26.86 3.46
C ARG A 102 2.20 26.73 4.25
N VAL A 103 1.65 27.82 4.78
CA VAL A 103 0.37 27.80 5.50
C VAL A 103 -0.76 27.34 4.57
N GLY A 104 -0.86 27.90 3.37
CA GLY A 104 -1.87 27.48 2.39
C GLY A 104 -1.75 25.99 2.05
N LEU A 105 -0.53 25.51 1.77
CA LEU A 105 -0.31 24.09 1.50
C LEU A 105 -0.61 23.21 2.71
N SER A 106 -0.26 23.64 3.92
CA SER A 106 -0.54 22.89 5.16
C SER A 106 -2.04 22.71 5.39
N VAL A 107 -2.85 23.75 5.19
CA VAL A 107 -4.33 23.67 5.22
C VAL A 107 -4.86 22.64 4.22
N LEU A 108 -4.35 22.63 2.98
CA LEU A 108 -4.76 21.63 1.97
C LEU A 108 -4.43 20.20 2.38
N THR A 109 -3.30 20.03 3.05
CA THR A 109 -2.76 18.74 3.50
C THR A 109 -3.12 18.39 4.95
N GLU A 110 -4.13 19.05 5.49
CA GLU A 110 -4.74 18.80 6.81
C GLU A 110 -3.78 19.00 8.01
N GLY A 111 -2.63 19.65 7.81
CA GLY A 111 -1.58 19.77 8.81
C GLY A 111 -0.91 18.43 9.19
N ILE A 112 -1.12 17.38 8.39
CA ILE A 112 -0.62 16.02 8.67
C ILE A 112 0.59 15.66 7.81
N LEU A 113 0.59 16.04 6.53
CA LEU A 113 1.65 15.66 5.58
C LEU A 113 2.91 16.51 5.78
N VAL A 114 4.07 15.94 5.50
CA VAL A 114 5.37 16.65 5.61
C VAL A 114 5.66 17.63 4.46
N ALA A 115 4.87 17.59 3.39
CA ALA A 115 5.10 18.38 2.18
C ALA A 115 5.22 19.90 2.42
N PRO A 116 4.40 20.55 3.29
CA PRO A 116 4.56 21.96 3.65
C PRO A 116 5.86 22.28 4.38
N ILE A 117 6.54 21.29 4.98
CA ILE A 117 7.80 21.46 5.71
C ILE A 117 8.99 21.19 4.79
N VAL A 118 9.02 20.02 4.14
CA VAL A 118 10.21 19.52 3.42
C VAL A 118 10.04 19.47 1.90
N GLY A 119 8.81 19.49 1.42
CA GLY A 119 8.49 19.48 -0.01
C GLY A 119 8.83 20.82 -0.66
N ILE A 120 8.60 21.93 0.04
CA ILE A 120 9.05 23.27 -0.35
C ILE A 120 10.43 23.51 0.28
N ALA A 121 11.46 23.66 -0.56
CA ALA A 121 12.81 23.99 -0.15
C ALA A 121 12.95 25.45 0.29
N GLY A 122 12.22 26.34 -0.38
CA GLY A 122 12.25 27.79 -0.17
C GLY A 122 11.69 28.55 -1.36
N VAL A 123 11.75 29.87 -1.28
CA VAL A 123 11.27 30.81 -2.29
C VAL A 123 12.39 31.80 -2.62
N LYS A 124 12.52 32.21 -3.90
CA LYS A 124 13.37 33.34 -4.30
C LYS A 124 12.62 34.29 -5.22
N ILE A 125 12.92 35.58 -5.12
CA ILE A 125 12.50 36.59 -6.08
C ILE A 125 13.65 36.81 -7.07
N ASN A 126 13.39 36.55 -8.35
CA ASN A 126 14.37 36.62 -9.43
C ASN A 126 13.94 37.64 -10.49
N GLN A 127 14.80 37.90 -11.48
CA GLN A 127 14.54 38.86 -12.56
C GLN A 127 14.48 38.19 -13.93
N ASN A 128 13.46 38.55 -14.70
CA ASN A 128 13.32 38.22 -16.10
C ASN A 128 14.40 38.92 -16.95
N GLU A 129 14.52 38.56 -18.23
CA GLU A 129 15.50 39.20 -19.13
C GLU A 129 15.17 40.68 -19.37
N ASP A 130 13.90 41.06 -19.22
CA ASP A 130 13.42 42.45 -19.30
C ASP A 130 13.56 43.24 -17.99
N GLY A 131 14.15 42.63 -16.95
CA GLY A 131 14.33 43.23 -15.62
C GLY A 131 13.10 43.17 -14.70
N SER A 132 11.96 42.64 -15.16
CA SER A 132 10.79 42.45 -14.31
C SER A 132 11.01 41.35 -13.26
N GLU A 133 10.53 41.56 -12.03
CA GLU A 133 10.64 40.56 -10.98
C GLU A 133 9.64 39.41 -11.18
N TYR A 134 10.05 38.18 -10.88
CA TYR A 134 9.17 37.01 -10.84
C TYR A 134 9.48 36.12 -9.62
N LEU A 135 8.55 35.21 -9.29
CA LEU A 135 8.68 34.30 -8.16
C LEU A 135 9.18 32.91 -8.59
N SER A 136 10.19 32.40 -7.90
CA SER A 136 10.66 31.01 -7.99
C SER A 136 10.31 30.23 -6.72
N LEU A 137 9.63 29.10 -6.88
CA LEU A 137 9.31 28.17 -5.81
C LEU A 137 10.16 26.91 -5.97
N PHE A 138 10.99 26.60 -4.97
CA PHE A 138 11.91 25.47 -5.02
C PHE A 138 11.28 24.22 -4.40
N PHE A 139 11.16 23.15 -5.19
CA PHE A 139 10.58 21.88 -4.77
C PHE A 139 11.64 20.78 -4.58
N ASN A 140 11.33 19.87 -3.67
CA ASN A 140 12.10 18.65 -3.43
C ASN A 140 11.24 17.40 -3.69
N GLY A 141 11.87 16.23 -3.85
CA GLY A 141 11.18 14.94 -3.99
C GLY A 141 10.06 14.63 -2.96
N PRO A 142 10.19 15.01 -1.68
CA PRO A 142 9.13 14.87 -0.68
C PRO A 142 7.79 15.55 -1.02
N ILE A 143 7.75 16.49 -1.98
CA ILE A 143 6.50 17.11 -2.45
C ILE A 143 5.51 16.07 -3.00
N ARG A 144 6.00 14.88 -3.39
CA ARG A 144 5.14 13.75 -3.77
C ARG A 144 4.09 13.40 -2.73
N ALA A 145 4.41 13.57 -1.44
CA ALA A 145 3.48 13.27 -0.35
C ALA A 145 2.21 14.14 -0.38
N ALA A 146 2.27 15.37 -0.91
CA ALA A 146 1.09 16.23 -1.07
C ALA A 146 0.08 15.73 -2.11
N GLY A 147 0.49 14.75 -2.94
CA GLY A 147 -0.25 14.32 -4.13
C GLY A 147 -0.29 15.38 -5.23
N GLY A 148 -0.75 14.99 -6.42
CA GLY A 148 -0.80 15.88 -7.59
C GLY A 148 -1.65 17.14 -7.36
N THR A 149 -2.73 17.05 -6.59
CA THR A 149 -3.58 18.22 -6.28
C THR A 149 -2.82 19.22 -5.42
N GLY A 150 -2.15 18.77 -4.34
CA GLY A 150 -1.36 19.66 -3.48
C GLY A 150 -0.17 20.28 -4.21
N GLN A 151 0.49 19.50 -5.09
CA GLN A 151 1.54 20.02 -5.99
C GLN A 151 1.02 21.16 -6.89
N ALA A 152 -0.07 20.94 -7.63
CA ALA A 152 -0.63 21.95 -8.51
C ALA A 152 -1.11 23.19 -7.74
N MET A 153 -1.79 22.97 -6.61
CA MET A 153 -2.28 24.06 -5.76
C MET A 153 -1.16 24.87 -5.12
N SER A 154 -0.01 24.27 -4.80
CA SER A 154 1.14 25.03 -4.28
C SER A 154 1.65 26.10 -5.26
N VAL A 155 1.61 25.80 -6.56
CA VAL A 155 1.93 26.76 -7.63
C VAL A 155 0.86 27.85 -7.73
N LEU A 156 -0.42 27.49 -7.61
CA LEU A 156 -1.52 28.45 -7.61
C LEU A 156 -1.51 29.38 -6.40
N ILE A 157 -1.24 28.84 -5.20
CA ILE A 157 -1.09 29.63 -3.97
C ILE A 157 0.07 30.62 -4.13
N ALA A 158 1.21 30.18 -4.67
CA ALA A 158 2.33 31.06 -4.94
C ALA A 158 1.98 32.18 -5.95
N ASP A 159 1.16 31.88 -6.96
CA ASP A 159 0.66 32.88 -7.91
C ASP A 159 -0.29 33.91 -7.26
N VAL A 160 -1.16 33.47 -6.35
CA VAL A 160 -2.02 34.39 -5.58
C VAL A 160 -1.18 35.28 -4.67
N VAL A 161 -0.22 34.70 -3.96
CA VAL A 161 0.64 35.42 -3.02
C VAL A 161 1.53 36.42 -3.74
N ARG A 162 2.18 36.05 -4.86
CA ARG A 162 3.07 36.97 -5.61
C ARG A 162 2.35 38.24 -6.07
N ARG A 163 1.07 38.13 -6.43
CA ARG A 163 0.25 39.25 -6.93
C ARG A 163 0.01 40.29 -5.83
N GLU A 164 -0.20 39.85 -4.59
CA GLU A 164 -0.35 40.76 -3.44
C GLU A 164 0.95 41.52 -3.13
N PHE A 165 2.11 40.90 -3.41
CA PHE A 165 3.44 41.55 -3.33
C PHE A 165 3.85 42.36 -4.57
N GLY A 166 2.96 42.48 -5.58
CA GLY A 166 3.24 43.21 -6.82
C GLY A 166 4.34 42.60 -7.70
N ILE A 167 4.63 41.30 -7.55
CA ILE A 167 5.65 40.58 -8.31
C ILE A 167 5.08 40.20 -9.69
N GLY A 168 5.86 40.42 -10.75
CA GLY A 168 5.51 40.11 -12.14
C GLY A 168 5.44 38.61 -12.47
N VAL A 169 5.23 38.31 -13.75
CA VAL A 169 5.02 36.95 -14.28
C VAL A 169 6.37 36.33 -14.67
N TYR A 170 6.57 35.04 -14.44
CA TYR A 170 7.75 34.32 -14.92
C TYR A 170 7.73 34.15 -16.44
N HIS A 171 8.84 34.49 -17.10
CA HIS A 171 9.08 34.24 -18.52
C HIS A 171 10.23 33.24 -18.71
N PRO A 172 9.92 31.95 -18.95
CA PRO A 172 10.95 30.93 -19.19
C PRO A 172 11.64 31.15 -20.54
N THR A 173 12.97 31.02 -20.53
CA THR A 173 13.78 30.98 -21.75
C THR A 173 13.56 29.67 -22.50
N HIS A 174 13.85 29.66 -23.81
CA HIS A 174 13.74 28.44 -24.61
C HIS A 174 14.59 27.29 -24.04
N GLY A 175 15.81 27.58 -23.56
CA GLY A 175 16.69 26.58 -22.96
C GLY A 175 16.11 25.92 -21.70
N GLU A 176 15.40 26.67 -20.86
CA GLU A 176 14.75 26.11 -19.66
C GLU A 176 13.62 25.14 -20.02
N VAL A 177 12.82 25.46 -21.06
CA VAL A 177 11.73 24.59 -21.53
C VAL A 177 12.29 23.30 -22.14
N GLU A 178 13.29 23.41 -23.01
CA GLU A 178 13.91 22.25 -23.65
C GLU A 178 14.65 21.35 -22.65
N ARG A 179 15.29 21.96 -21.63
CA ARG A 179 15.87 21.20 -20.52
C ARG A 179 14.82 20.34 -19.82
N LEU A 180 13.62 20.86 -19.57
CA LEU A 180 12.58 20.09 -18.90
C LEU A 180 12.06 18.92 -19.75
N LYS A 181 12.01 19.08 -21.08
CA LYS A 181 11.73 18.00 -22.04
C LYS A 181 12.76 16.87 -21.96
N GLU A 182 14.01 17.18 -21.58
CA GLU A 182 15.05 16.18 -21.30
C GLU A 182 14.95 15.60 -19.87
N GLU A 183 14.67 16.44 -18.86
CA GLU A 183 14.61 16.04 -17.45
C GLU A 183 13.50 15.02 -17.15
N ILE A 184 12.29 15.19 -17.70
CA ILE A 184 11.15 14.32 -17.38
C ILE A 184 11.37 12.87 -17.85
N PRO A 185 11.80 12.61 -19.11
CA PRO A 185 12.16 11.26 -19.55
C PRO A 185 13.30 10.63 -18.76
N LEU A 186 14.33 11.40 -18.39
CA LEU A 186 15.43 10.91 -17.55
C LEU A 186 14.94 10.57 -16.14
N TYR A 187 14.13 11.43 -15.55
CA TYR A 187 13.53 11.16 -14.24
C TYR A 187 12.67 9.90 -14.25
N ARG A 188 11.91 9.65 -15.34
CA ARG A 188 11.13 8.42 -15.52
C ARG A 188 11.99 7.15 -15.49
N GLN A 189 13.24 7.23 -15.94
CA GLN A 189 14.17 6.09 -15.88
C GLN A 189 14.67 5.84 -14.45
N CYS A 190 14.75 6.88 -13.62
CA CYS A 190 15.16 6.79 -12.22
C CYS A 190 13.99 6.41 -11.29
N GLN A 191 12.81 6.98 -11.53
CA GLN A 191 11.63 6.90 -10.67
C GLN A 191 10.36 6.76 -11.51
N HIS A 192 9.38 5.99 -11.02
CA HIS A 192 8.10 5.87 -11.70
C HIS A 192 7.27 7.17 -11.58
N LEU A 193 6.76 7.68 -12.71
CA LEU A 193 5.81 8.80 -12.79
C LEU A 193 4.40 8.29 -13.08
N GLN A 194 3.40 8.82 -12.38
CA GLN A 194 1.97 8.51 -12.63
C GLN A 194 1.50 8.98 -14.00
N TYR A 195 2.07 10.11 -14.47
CA TYR A 195 1.81 10.69 -15.77
C TYR A 195 3.13 11.12 -16.38
N THR A 196 3.34 10.83 -17.66
CA THR A 196 4.52 11.32 -18.39
C THR A 196 4.02 12.21 -19.51
N PRO A 197 4.12 13.55 -19.36
CA PRO A 197 3.71 14.46 -20.40
C PRO A 197 4.62 14.34 -21.63
N ASN A 198 4.06 14.56 -22.81
CA ASN A 198 4.83 14.68 -24.04
C ASN A 198 5.44 16.09 -24.19
N ASN A 199 6.26 16.30 -25.23
CA ASN A 199 6.97 17.57 -25.42
C ASN A 199 6.04 18.78 -25.64
N GLU A 200 4.91 18.60 -26.32
CA GLU A 200 3.92 19.68 -26.57
C GLU A 200 3.19 20.04 -25.27
N GLU A 201 2.85 19.05 -24.45
CA GLU A 201 2.25 19.26 -23.14
C GLU A 201 3.17 20.03 -22.20
N ILE A 202 4.46 19.66 -22.18
CA ILE A 202 5.49 20.37 -21.41
C ILE A 202 5.62 21.81 -21.90
N GLU A 203 5.63 22.03 -23.23
CA GLU A 203 5.72 23.35 -23.84
C GLU A 203 4.55 24.24 -23.36
N ILE A 204 3.31 23.77 -23.47
CA ILE A 204 2.12 24.55 -23.10
C ILE A 204 2.13 24.88 -21.61
N ILE A 205 2.34 23.89 -20.75
CA ILE A 205 2.21 24.06 -19.30
C ILE A 205 3.37 24.87 -18.72
N TYR A 206 4.62 24.53 -19.05
CA TYR A 206 5.78 25.17 -18.44
C TYR A 206 6.02 26.58 -19.00
N ARG A 207 5.79 26.81 -20.31
CA ARG A 207 6.00 28.14 -20.92
C ARG A 207 5.06 29.21 -20.39
N HIS A 208 3.83 28.84 -20.05
CA HIS A 208 2.80 29.78 -19.61
C HIS A 208 2.57 29.78 -18.10
N CYS A 209 3.34 29.00 -17.33
CA CYS A 209 3.21 28.97 -15.88
C CYS A 209 3.68 30.31 -15.28
N PRO A 210 2.83 31.03 -14.52
CA PRO A 210 3.15 32.38 -14.06
C PRO A 210 4.20 32.43 -12.93
N VAL A 211 4.49 31.29 -12.33
CA VAL A 211 5.49 31.09 -11.26
C VAL A 211 6.54 30.11 -11.78
N CYS A 212 7.81 30.38 -11.50
CA CYS A 212 8.90 29.47 -11.84
C CYS A 212 8.89 28.26 -10.89
N VAL A 213 8.62 27.08 -11.44
CA VAL A 213 8.72 25.80 -10.73
C VAL A 213 10.16 25.32 -10.80
N ASP A 214 10.90 25.50 -9.71
CA ASP A 214 12.33 25.14 -9.63
C ASP A 214 12.55 24.09 -8.53
N GLY A 215 13.80 23.68 -8.33
CA GLY A 215 14.15 22.68 -7.33
C GLY A 215 15.64 22.35 -7.31
N GLU A 216 16.04 21.68 -6.24
CA GLU A 216 17.41 21.19 -6.10
C GLU A 216 17.62 19.88 -6.84
N ARG A 217 18.90 19.50 -6.97
CA ARG A 217 19.29 18.16 -7.41
C ARG A 217 18.66 17.11 -6.49
N THR A 218 17.89 16.19 -7.06
CA THR A 218 17.37 15.03 -6.33
C THR A 218 17.96 13.71 -6.82
N GLU A 219 18.33 13.62 -8.10
CA GLU A 219 18.93 12.42 -8.70
C GLU A 219 20.36 12.71 -9.17
N ASP A 220 21.19 11.67 -9.26
CA ASP A 220 22.58 11.79 -9.73
C ASP A 220 22.70 11.84 -11.27
N GLN A 221 21.60 11.64 -11.99
CA GLN A 221 21.57 11.65 -13.44
C GLN A 221 21.80 13.06 -13.98
N GLU A 222 22.79 13.22 -14.85
CA GLU A 222 23.12 14.49 -15.49
C GLU A 222 22.39 14.71 -16.82
N ILE A 223 22.11 15.97 -17.12
CA ILE A 223 21.57 16.48 -18.38
C ILE A 223 22.69 16.60 -19.41
N SER A 224 22.38 16.29 -20.66
CA SER A 224 23.32 16.26 -21.79
C SER A 224 23.30 17.54 -22.61
N GLY A 225 22.12 18.01 -23.04
CA GLY A 225 22.00 19.14 -23.98
C GLY A 225 22.08 20.50 -23.29
N TYR A 226 21.20 20.74 -22.32
CA TYR A 226 20.96 22.09 -21.77
C TYR A 226 21.63 22.30 -20.41
N ARG A 227 22.96 22.23 -20.39
CA ARG A 227 23.79 22.41 -19.19
C ARG A 227 24.12 23.89 -18.92
N ASN A 228 24.39 24.21 -17.66
CA ASN A 228 24.85 25.51 -17.18
C ASN A 228 23.93 26.68 -17.58
N LEU A 229 22.61 26.44 -17.54
CA LEU A 229 21.65 27.51 -17.78
C LEU A 229 21.75 28.56 -16.66
N PRO A 230 21.76 29.88 -16.96
CA PRO A 230 22.05 30.93 -15.98
C PRO A 230 21.18 30.91 -14.72
N ARG A 231 19.91 30.49 -14.86
CA ARG A 231 18.91 30.47 -13.78
C ARG A 231 18.85 29.16 -13.02
N ILE A 232 19.50 28.09 -13.49
CA ILE A 232 19.40 26.77 -12.87
C ILE A 232 20.76 26.32 -12.34
N GLU A 233 20.87 26.27 -11.01
CA GLU A 233 22.13 26.06 -10.27
C GLU A 233 22.74 24.64 -10.44
N THR A 234 22.00 23.69 -11.03
CA THR A 234 22.43 22.29 -11.17
C THR A 234 22.31 21.77 -12.59
N ASN A 235 23.17 20.82 -12.97
CA ASN A 235 23.10 20.04 -14.21
C ASN A 235 22.50 18.65 -14.03
N CYS A 236 22.03 18.33 -12.83
CA CYS A 236 21.37 17.07 -12.53
C CYS A 236 19.85 17.21 -12.62
N VAL A 237 19.16 16.07 -12.72
CA VAL A 237 17.70 16.00 -12.72
C VAL A 237 17.10 16.52 -11.41
N ARG A 238 16.11 17.42 -11.53
CA ARG A 238 15.35 18.00 -10.41
C ARG A 238 14.01 17.30 -10.27
N GLY A 239 13.98 16.20 -9.53
CA GLY A 239 12.79 15.36 -9.38
C GLY A 239 11.58 16.08 -8.79
N GLY A 240 11.78 17.07 -7.91
CA GLY A 240 10.70 17.92 -7.40
C GLY A 240 9.97 18.69 -8.51
N VAL A 241 10.73 19.24 -9.47
CA VAL A 241 10.20 19.92 -10.66
C VAL A 241 9.45 18.93 -11.55
N CYS A 242 10.08 17.79 -11.86
CA CYS A 242 9.45 16.75 -12.68
C CYS A 242 8.11 16.29 -12.12
N LEU A 243 8.01 16.11 -10.79
CA LEU A 243 6.77 15.73 -10.11
C LEU A 243 5.70 16.81 -10.22
N VAL A 244 6.02 18.06 -9.85
CA VAL A 244 5.04 19.16 -9.85
C VAL A 244 4.51 19.46 -11.25
N ILE A 245 5.36 19.39 -12.28
CA ILE A 245 4.91 19.58 -13.66
C ILE A 245 4.09 18.37 -14.15
N ALA A 246 4.63 17.15 -14.02
CA ALA A 246 4.00 15.97 -14.61
C ALA A 246 2.77 15.47 -13.83
N GLU A 247 2.91 15.24 -12.52
CA GLU A 247 1.86 14.69 -11.64
C GLU A 247 0.96 15.79 -11.05
N GLY A 248 1.45 17.03 -10.99
CA GLY A 248 0.69 18.20 -10.57
C GLY A 248 -0.02 18.89 -11.72
N LEU A 249 0.65 19.84 -12.38
CA LEU A 249 0.05 20.74 -13.36
C LEU A 249 -0.56 19.99 -14.57
N CYS A 250 0.17 19.05 -15.20
CA CYS A 250 -0.34 18.32 -16.36
C CYS A 250 -1.48 17.35 -15.98
N LEU A 251 -1.24 16.47 -14.99
CA LEU A 251 -2.22 15.44 -14.62
C LEU A 251 -3.48 16.03 -13.95
N LYS A 252 -3.35 17.10 -13.16
CA LYS A 252 -4.46 17.72 -12.42
C LYS A 252 -4.96 19.04 -13.02
N ALA A 253 -4.56 19.39 -14.24
CA ALA A 253 -5.05 20.57 -14.97
C ALA A 253 -6.58 20.75 -14.91
N PRO A 254 -7.44 19.71 -15.13
CA PRO A 254 -8.89 19.90 -15.07
C PRO A 254 -9.43 20.31 -13.70
N LYS A 255 -8.77 19.88 -12.61
CA LYS A 255 -9.15 20.26 -11.25
C LYS A 255 -8.67 21.69 -10.96
N LEU A 256 -7.46 22.04 -11.39
CA LEU A 256 -6.88 23.37 -11.23
C LEU A 256 -7.68 24.44 -11.97
N GLU A 257 -8.10 24.16 -13.22
CA GLU A 257 -8.89 25.08 -14.06
C GLU A 257 -10.20 25.50 -13.38
N LYS A 258 -10.88 24.57 -12.67
CA LYS A 258 -12.11 24.88 -11.92
C LYS A 258 -11.88 25.94 -10.85
N HIS A 259 -10.79 25.84 -10.10
CA HIS A 259 -10.46 26.81 -9.05
C HIS A 259 -10.05 28.15 -9.64
N VAL A 260 -9.21 28.15 -10.69
CA VAL A 260 -8.83 29.37 -11.43
C VAL A 260 -10.05 30.13 -11.93
N LYS A 261 -10.99 29.43 -12.61
CA LYS A 261 -12.23 30.04 -13.13
C LYS A 261 -13.11 30.59 -12.02
N LYS A 262 -13.26 29.85 -10.92
CA LYS A 262 -14.07 30.28 -9.78
C LYS A 262 -13.51 31.55 -9.11
N LEU A 263 -12.20 31.71 -9.10
CA LEU A 263 -11.51 32.87 -8.51
C LEU A 263 -11.34 34.05 -9.48
N GLY A 264 -11.63 33.86 -10.76
CA GLY A 264 -11.40 34.87 -11.79
C GLY A 264 -9.92 35.23 -11.97
N LEU A 265 -9.02 34.25 -11.84
CA LEU A 265 -7.58 34.50 -11.96
C LEU A 265 -7.15 34.56 -13.44
N GLU A 266 -6.75 35.76 -13.89
CA GLU A 266 -6.18 35.98 -15.22
C GLU A 266 -4.81 35.30 -15.39
N GLY A 267 -4.44 34.91 -16.61
CA GLY A 267 -3.11 34.34 -16.93
C GLY A 267 -3.00 32.82 -16.82
N TRP A 268 -4.13 32.12 -16.66
CA TRP A 268 -4.20 30.65 -16.59
C TRP A 268 -5.02 30.04 -17.74
N ASP A 269 -5.34 30.82 -18.78
CA ASP A 269 -6.15 30.39 -19.94
C ASP A 269 -5.53 29.21 -20.71
N PHE A 270 -4.20 29.06 -20.63
CA PHE A 270 -3.46 27.94 -21.21
C PHE A 270 -3.90 26.57 -20.69
N LEU A 271 -4.49 26.48 -19.48
CA LEU A 271 -5.07 25.23 -18.98
C LEU A 271 -6.25 24.79 -19.84
N GLY A 272 -7.07 25.73 -20.31
CA GLY A 272 -8.19 25.47 -21.22
C GLY A 272 -7.69 24.97 -22.57
N ASP A 273 -6.61 25.55 -23.10
CA ASP A 273 -5.97 25.11 -24.34
C ASP A 273 -5.37 23.71 -24.20
N TYR A 274 -4.65 23.45 -23.11
CA TYR A 274 -4.12 22.12 -22.77
C TYR A 274 -5.23 21.06 -22.70
N ILE A 275 -6.35 21.36 -22.01
CA ILE A 275 -7.46 20.42 -21.85
C ILE A 275 -8.17 20.16 -23.19
N ARG A 276 -8.35 21.20 -24.03
CA ARG A 276 -8.94 21.04 -25.38
C ARG A 276 -8.06 20.16 -26.27
N MET A 277 -6.75 20.40 -26.28
CA MET A 277 -5.79 19.56 -26.99
C MET A 277 -5.89 18.09 -26.54
N LYS A 278 -5.98 17.84 -25.24
CA LYS A 278 -6.09 16.49 -24.68
C LYS A 278 -7.42 15.79 -25.03
N LYS A 279 -8.53 16.53 -25.04
CA LYS A 279 -9.86 16.01 -25.41
C LYS A 279 -9.98 15.70 -26.91
N GLY A 280 -9.27 16.45 -27.76
CA GLY A 280 -9.22 16.22 -29.21
C GLY A 280 -8.57 14.88 -29.61
N GLY A 281 -7.98 14.13 -28.68
CA GLY A 281 -7.32 12.84 -28.92
C GLY A 281 -7.94 11.63 -28.23
N GLY A 282 -9.21 11.65 -27.81
CA GLY A 282 -9.74 10.61 -26.92
C GLY A 282 -11.17 10.11 -27.16
N LYS A 283 -11.23 8.82 -27.51
CA LYS A 283 -12.24 7.79 -27.16
C LYS A 283 -13.68 7.99 -27.67
N GLU A 284 -14.02 7.14 -28.63
CA GLU A 284 -15.40 6.79 -28.96
C GLU A 284 -16.12 6.19 -27.75
N ASP A 285 -17.33 6.69 -27.53
CA ASP A 285 -18.27 6.23 -26.51
C ASP A 285 -18.90 4.92 -26.99
N ASN A 286 -18.38 3.79 -26.52
CA ASN A 286 -18.88 2.45 -26.87
C ASN A 286 -20.16 2.14 -26.09
N GLY A 287 -21.30 2.65 -26.58
CA GLY A 287 -22.67 2.25 -26.29
C GLY A 287 -22.92 1.31 -25.10
N GLY A 288 -22.84 1.83 -23.88
CA GLY A 288 -23.38 1.19 -22.66
C GLY A 288 -22.69 -0.09 -22.17
N LYS A 289 -21.59 -0.58 -22.80
CA LYS A 289 -20.84 -1.75 -22.32
C LYS A 289 -19.45 -1.36 -21.80
N ILE A 290 -19.15 -1.73 -20.56
CA ILE A 290 -17.84 -1.48 -19.96
C ILE A 290 -16.78 -2.39 -20.58
N SER A 291 -15.77 -1.81 -21.24
CA SER A 291 -14.66 -2.57 -21.86
C SER A 291 -13.71 -3.18 -20.83
N PRO A 292 -13.13 -4.38 -21.07
CA PRO A 292 -12.14 -4.98 -20.17
C PRO A 292 -10.87 -4.12 -20.01
N ASP A 293 -10.32 -4.01 -18.78
CA ASP A 293 -9.09 -3.22 -18.49
C ASP A 293 -7.93 -4.12 -18.02
N TYR A 294 -6.85 -4.15 -18.80
CA TYR A 294 -5.62 -4.92 -18.52
C TYR A 294 -4.58 -4.17 -17.67
N LYS A 295 -4.86 -2.93 -17.20
CA LYS A 295 -3.88 -2.11 -16.47
C LYS A 295 -3.31 -2.79 -15.23
N TYR A 296 -4.13 -3.51 -14.47
CA TYR A 296 -3.67 -4.16 -13.24
C TYR A 296 -2.57 -5.21 -13.53
N LEU A 297 -2.59 -5.88 -14.69
CA LEU A 297 -1.63 -6.91 -15.10
C LEU A 297 -0.27 -6.36 -15.59
N LYS A 298 -0.11 -5.05 -15.80
CA LYS A 298 1.11 -4.48 -16.42
C LYS A 298 2.41 -4.74 -15.64
N ASP A 299 2.32 -4.76 -14.30
CA ASP A 299 3.47 -4.89 -13.39
C ASP A 299 3.41 -6.21 -12.61
N ILE A 300 3.25 -7.33 -13.31
CA ILE A 300 3.26 -8.66 -12.69
C ILE A 300 4.68 -9.01 -12.21
N VAL A 301 4.76 -9.62 -11.04
CA VAL A 301 6.02 -10.05 -10.41
C VAL A 301 5.86 -11.52 -10.05
N ALA A 302 6.96 -12.27 -10.07
CA ALA A 302 6.95 -13.68 -9.69
C ALA A 302 6.56 -13.86 -8.20
N GLY A 303 5.80 -14.92 -7.94
CA GLY A 303 5.18 -15.22 -6.66
C GLY A 303 3.88 -14.48 -6.38
N ARG A 304 3.34 -13.72 -7.34
CA ARG A 304 2.11 -12.94 -7.15
C ARG A 304 1.06 -13.41 -8.15
N PRO A 305 0.18 -14.36 -7.78
CA PRO A 305 -0.74 -14.98 -8.71
C PRO A 305 -1.75 -13.99 -9.29
N VAL A 306 -2.10 -14.23 -10.55
CA VAL A 306 -3.29 -13.65 -11.18
C VAL A 306 -4.45 -14.56 -10.83
N ILE A 307 -5.55 -13.98 -10.37
CA ILE A 307 -6.72 -14.75 -9.94
C ILE A 307 -7.77 -14.78 -11.04
N GLY A 308 -7.87 -13.71 -11.84
CA GLY A 308 -8.72 -13.69 -13.02
C GLY A 308 -8.27 -12.64 -14.02
N HIS A 309 -8.39 -12.95 -15.31
CA HIS A 309 -8.23 -11.99 -16.39
C HIS A 309 -9.42 -11.02 -16.49
N PRO A 310 -9.26 -9.88 -17.18
CA PRO A 310 -10.27 -8.83 -17.20
C PRO A 310 -11.61 -9.33 -17.74
N SER A 311 -12.69 -9.13 -16.98
CA SER A 311 -14.07 -9.49 -17.37
C SER A 311 -14.26 -10.95 -17.83
N ARG A 312 -13.41 -11.90 -17.40
CA ARG A 312 -13.51 -13.31 -17.80
C ARG A 312 -14.41 -14.14 -16.86
N PRO A 313 -15.30 -15.01 -17.41
CA PRO A 313 -16.02 -16.03 -16.63
C PRO A 313 -15.07 -16.89 -15.77
N GLY A 314 -15.57 -17.30 -14.61
CA GLY A 314 -14.81 -17.99 -13.56
C GLY A 314 -14.02 -17.06 -12.63
N GLY A 315 -13.86 -15.77 -12.98
CA GLY A 315 -13.27 -14.77 -12.10
C GLY A 315 -14.23 -14.35 -10.99
N PHE A 316 -13.82 -13.40 -10.14
CA PHE A 316 -14.70 -12.94 -9.06
C PHE A 316 -16.00 -12.33 -9.58
N ARG A 317 -17.12 -12.77 -9.03
CA ARG A 317 -18.46 -12.23 -9.33
C ARG A 317 -18.73 -10.98 -8.49
N LEU A 318 -19.08 -9.87 -9.14
CA LEU A 318 -19.35 -8.61 -8.45
C LEU A 318 -20.61 -8.72 -7.60
N ARG A 319 -20.50 -8.63 -6.27
CA ARG A 319 -21.63 -8.47 -5.36
C ARG A 319 -21.59 -7.09 -4.74
N TYR A 320 -22.72 -6.38 -4.76
CA TYR A 320 -22.81 -5.08 -4.13
C TYR A 320 -23.12 -5.21 -2.65
N GLY A 321 -22.36 -4.48 -1.85
CA GLY A 321 -22.63 -4.38 -0.43
C GLY A 321 -21.39 -3.98 0.33
N ARG A 322 -21.64 -3.67 1.60
CA ARG A 322 -20.63 -3.32 2.58
C ARG A 322 -20.74 -4.25 3.78
N GLY A 323 -19.62 -4.88 4.13
CA GLY A 323 -19.43 -5.53 5.41
C GLY A 323 -18.64 -4.71 6.42
N ARG A 324 -18.56 -5.23 7.65
CA ARG A 324 -17.92 -4.56 8.81
C ARG A 324 -16.48 -4.11 8.55
N THR A 325 -15.78 -4.86 7.72
CA THR A 325 -14.36 -4.73 7.40
C THR A 325 -14.09 -4.11 6.01
N THR A 326 -15.13 -3.63 5.33
CA THR A 326 -15.03 -3.12 3.95
C THR A 326 -15.31 -1.61 3.83
N GLY A 327 -14.93 -1.03 2.69
CA GLY A 327 -14.93 0.41 2.43
C GLY A 327 -13.53 1.01 2.61
N LEU A 328 -13.34 2.27 2.23
CA LEU A 328 -12.01 2.90 2.20
C LEU A 328 -11.01 2.05 1.39
N ALA A 329 -11.45 1.52 0.25
CA ALA A 329 -10.78 0.56 -0.63
C ALA A 329 -10.71 -0.92 -0.17
N ALA A 330 -11.06 -1.26 1.08
CA ALA A 330 -11.09 -2.67 1.49
C ALA A 330 -12.24 -3.44 0.83
N ILE A 331 -11.94 -4.69 0.43
CA ILE A 331 -12.85 -5.61 -0.27
C ILE A 331 -13.03 -6.88 0.55
N ALA A 332 -14.19 -7.56 0.42
CA ALA A 332 -14.38 -8.86 1.07
C ALA A 332 -14.57 -10.00 0.08
N ILE A 333 -14.06 -11.18 0.44
CA ILE A 333 -14.26 -12.45 -0.27
C ILE A 333 -14.54 -13.56 0.74
N SER A 334 -15.07 -14.70 0.27
CA SER A 334 -15.29 -15.86 1.14
C SER A 334 -13.95 -16.40 1.68
N PRO A 335 -13.86 -16.73 2.98
CA PRO A 335 -12.71 -17.45 3.53
C PRO A 335 -12.43 -18.77 2.80
N ALA A 336 -13.46 -19.48 2.33
CA ALA A 336 -13.29 -20.71 1.55
C ALA A 336 -12.50 -20.44 0.25
N THR A 337 -12.79 -19.33 -0.42
CA THR A 337 -12.02 -18.88 -1.60
C THR A 337 -10.56 -18.60 -1.24
N MET A 338 -10.28 -17.97 -0.09
CA MET A 338 -8.90 -17.71 0.35
C MET A 338 -8.07 -18.99 0.46
N TYR A 339 -8.65 -20.05 1.04
CA TYR A 339 -8.01 -21.37 1.14
C TYR A 339 -7.93 -22.11 -0.21
N ALA A 340 -8.95 -21.99 -1.06
CA ALA A 340 -8.96 -22.59 -2.40
C ALA A 340 -7.89 -22.01 -3.32
N LEU A 341 -7.51 -20.75 -3.12
CA LEU A 341 -6.41 -20.08 -3.80
C LEU A 341 -5.05 -20.35 -3.13
N ASP A 342 -4.84 -21.56 -2.60
CA ASP A 342 -3.63 -22.02 -1.89
C ASP A 342 -3.10 -21.05 -0.82
N ASP A 343 -3.98 -20.43 -0.05
CA ASP A 343 -3.60 -19.52 1.03
C ASP A 343 -2.82 -18.27 0.52
N PHE A 344 -2.80 -17.97 -0.79
CA PHE A 344 -2.10 -16.80 -1.33
C PHE A 344 -2.76 -15.47 -0.90
N LEU A 345 -4.08 -15.47 -0.73
CA LEU A 345 -4.83 -14.33 -0.22
C LEU A 345 -5.09 -14.54 1.26
N ALA A 346 -4.38 -13.78 2.10
CA ALA A 346 -4.64 -13.68 3.53
C ALA A 346 -5.31 -12.35 3.87
N ILE A 347 -5.82 -12.22 5.09
CA ILE A 347 -6.43 -10.97 5.57
C ILE A 347 -5.39 -9.85 5.55
N GLY A 348 -5.69 -8.76 4.83
CA GLY A 348 -4.77 -7.64 4.58
C GLY A 348 -3.90 -7.80 3.33
N THR A 349 -3.98 -8.92 2.60
CA THR A 349 -3.30 -9.03 1.31
C THR A 349 -3.88 -8.01 0.34
N GLN A 350 -3.01 -7.18 -0.24
CA GLN A 350 -3.40 -6.25 -1.29
C GLN A 350 -3.66 -7.01 -2.58
N VAL A 351 -4.85 -6.84 -3.13
CA VAL A 351 -5.23 -7.32 -4.46
C VAL A 351 -5.41 -6.12 -5.38
N LYS A 352 -4.76 -6.14 -6.54
CA LYS A 352 -5.08 -5.18 -7.61
C LYS A 352 -6.29 -5.68 -8.35
N ILE A 353 -7.27 -4.81 -8.54
CA ILE A 353 -8.54 -5.12 -9.18
C ILE A 353 -8.68 -4.36 -10.50
N GLU A 354 -9.53 -4.87 -11.37
CA GLU A 354 -9.86 -4.26 -12.65
C GLU A 354 -10.71 -2.99 -12.48
N ARG A 355 -11.65 -3.01 -11.52
CA ARG A 355 -12.63 -1.95 -11.26
C ARG A 355 -13.30 -2.17 -9.89
N PRO A 356 -13.95 -1.16 -9.28
CA PRO A 356 -13.97 0.26 -9.68
C PRO A 356 -12.66 0.99 -9.37
N GLY A 357 -11.88 0.50 -8.41
CA GLY A 357 -10.60 1.06 -7.98
C GLY A 357 -9.36 0.37 -8.56
N LYS A 358 -8.18 0.76 -8.06
CA LYS A 358 -6.88 0.18 -8.50
C LYS A 358 -6.46 -1.03 -7.68
N ALA A 359 -6.78 -1.03 -6.40
CA ALA A 359 -6.42 -2.06 -5.44
C ALA A 359 -7.36 -2.00 -4.24
N GLY A 360 -7.39 -3.09 -3.48
CA GLY A 360 -8.07 -3.20 -2.20
C GLY A 360 -7.42 -4.24 -1.33
N ALA A 361 -7.44 -4.03 -0.01
CA ALA A 361 -7.02 -5.04 0.95
C ALA A 361 -8.14 -6.07 1.16
N VAL A 362 -7.76 -7.35 1.18
CA VAL A 362 -8.70 -8.47 1.30
C VAL A 362 -9.13 -8.67 2.75
N THR A 363 -10.43 -8.82 2.98
CA THR A 363 -11.04 -9.16 4.26
C THR A 363 -12.04 -10.32 4.10
N PRO A 364 -12.40 -11.02 5.20
CA PRO A 364 -13.32 -12.15 5.11
C PRO A 364 -14.79 -11.73 5.21
N CYS A 365 -15.64 -12.43 4.46
CA CYS A 365 -17.10 -12.45 4.65
C CYS A 365 -17.65 -13.84 4.29
N ASP A 366 -18.13 -14.57 5.30
CA ASP A 366 -18.65 -15.93 5.19
C ASP A 366 -20.09 -16.02 4.64
N ARG A 367 -20.78 -14.88 4.46
CA ARG A 367 -22.08 -14.80 3.77
C ARG A 367 -21.96 -14.77 2.24
N LEU A 368 -20.74 -14.70 1.72
CA LEU A 368 -20.47 -14.72 0.28
C LEU A 368 -20.46 -16.15 -0.24
N GLU A 369 -20.95 -16.34 -1.46
CA GLU A 369 -20.76 -17.61 -2.15
C GLU A 369 -19.27 -17.82 -2.43
N GLY A 370 -18.75 -18.96 -1.97
CA GLY A 370 -17.38 -19.38 -2.19
C GLY A 370 -17.18 -20.02 -3.57
N PRO A 371 -16.06 -20.73 -3.78
CA PRO A 371 -15.72 -21.23 -5.09
C PRO A 371 -16.55 -22.46 -5.49
N ILE A 372 -16.66 -22.65 -6.81
CA ILE A 372 -17.10 -23.90 -7.43
C ILE A 372 -15.88 -24.64 -7.94
N LEU A 373 -15.73 -25.89 -7.49
CA LEU A 373 -14.53 -26.71 -7.63
C LEU A 373 -14.88 -27.98 -8.40
N LEU A 374 -14.10 -28.27 -9.44
CA LEU A 374 -14.04 -29.58 -10.06
C LEU A 374 -12.95 -30.39 -9.33
N LEU A 375 -13.34 -31.52 -8.78
CA LEU A 375 -12.45 -32.43 -8.07
C LEU A 375 -11.85 -33.46 -9.04
N GLU A 376 -10.70 -34.03 -8.68
CA GLU A 376 -10.00 -35.05 -9.49
C GLU A 376 -10.83 -36.31 -9.79
N ASN A 377 -11.89 -36.57 -9.02
CA ASN A 377 -12.83 -37.66 -9.27
C ASN A 377 -13.96 -37.29 -10.24
N GLY A 378 -13.94 -36.07 -10.77
CA GLY A 378 -14.95 -35.51 -11.67
C GLY A 378 -16.18 -34.91 -10.99
N ASP A 379 -16.28 -34.93 -9.66
CA ASP A 379 -17.37 -34.30 -8.92
C ASP A 379 -17.25 -32.77 -9.00
N LEU A 380 -18.38 -32.08 -9.18
CA LEU A 380 -18.47 -30.62 -9.19
C LEU A 380 -19.18 -30.15 -7.91
N VAL A 381 -18.45 -29.49 -7.02
CA VAL A 381 -18.92 -29.07 -5.70
C VAL A 381 -18.79 -27.56 -5.50
N GLN A 382 -19.69 -26.97 -4.72
CA GLN A 382 -19.58 -25.58 -4.25
C GLN A 382 -19.25 -25.61 -2.77
N THR A 383 -18.24 -24.82 -2.35
CA THR A 383 -17.85 -24.72 -0.94
C THR A 383 -17.95 -23.26 -0.50
N ASN A 384 -18.90 -22.94 0.36
CA ASN A 384 -19.12 -21.56 0.84
C ASN A 384 -18.37 -21.29 2.15
N THR A 385 -18.15 -22.31 2.98
CA THR A 385 -17.49 -22.20 4.28
C THR A 385 -16.11 -22.87 4.29
N VAL A 386 -15.27 -22.49 5.25
CA VAL A 386 -13.95 -23.13 5.45
C VAL A 386 -14.11 -24.63 5.75
N GLN A 387 -15.10 -24.99 6.55
CA GLN A 387 -15.37 -26.37 6.94
C GLN A 387 -15.76 -27.26 5.74
N GLU A 388 -16.51 -26.71 4.78
CA GLU A 388 -16.85 -27.39 3.54
C GLU A 388 -15.64 -27.58 2.61
N PHE A 389 -14.71 -26.63 2.60
CA PHE A 389 -13.54 -26.69 1.71
C PHE A 389 -12.43 -27.63 2.20
N LEU A 390 -12.15 -27.65 3.51
CA LEU A 390 -11.01 -28.40 4.07
C LEU A 390 -10.88 -29.87 3.61
N PRO A 391 -11.97 -30.66 3.49
CA PRO A 391 -11.91 -32.04 2.99
C PRO A 391 -11.40 -32.21 1.55
N PHE A 392 -11.49 -31.14 0.76
CA PHE A 392 -11.10 -31.08 -0.66
C PHE A 392 -9.74 -30.43 -0.89
N LYS A 393 -9.09 -29.89 0.16
CA LYS A 393 -7.75 -29.28 0.03
C LYS A 393 -6.77 -30.29 -0.58
N GLY A 394 -6.17 -29.93 -1.71
CA GLY A 394 -5.25 -30.79 -2.46
C GLY A 394 -5.89 -31.83 -3.38
N LYS A 395 -7.21 -31.81 -3.58
CA LYS A 395 -7.96 -32.70 -4.51
C LYS A 395 -8.71 -31.93 -5.61
N VAL A 396 -8.41 -30.63 -5.72
CA VAL A 396 -9.06 -29.71 -6.68
C VAL A 396 -8.29 -29.76 -7.99
N GLU A 397 -8.94 -30.23 -9.04
CA GLU A 397 -8.42 -30.27 -10.41
C GLU A 397 -8.55 -28.91 -11.09
N GLU A 398 -9.75 -28.30 -11.06
CA GLU A 398 -10.03 -26.99 -11.65
C GLU A 398 -10.95 -26.18 -10.72
N ILE A 399 -10.70 -24.87 -10.63
CA ILE A 399 -11.57 -23.87 -10.01
C ILE A 399 -12.39 -23.25 -11.14
N ILE A 400 -13.64 -23.69 -11.25
CA ILE A 400 -14.58 -23.29 -12.30
C ILE A 400 -15.09 -21.87 -12.07
N ASP A 401 -15.32 -21.51 -10.80
CA ASP A 401 -15.68 -20.17 -10.36
C ASP A 401 -14.97 -19.87 -9.04
N VAL A 402 -14.31 -18.72 -8.94
CA VAL A 402 -13.57 -18.32 -7.74
C VAL A 402 -14.51 -17.87 -6.60
N GLY A 403 -15.77 -17.56 -6.91
CA GLY A 403 -16.76 -17.05 -5.96
C GLY A 403 -16.98 -15.54 -6.09
N GLN A 404 -17.62 -14.96 -5.07
CA GLN A 404 -18.01 -13.55 -5.07
C GLN A 404 -16.94 -12.62 -4.49
N ILE A 405 -16.92 -11.38 -4.97
CA ILE A 405 -16.20 -10.25 -4.37
C ILE A 405 -17.22 -9.18 -3.97
N LEU A 406 -17.18 -8.79 -2.70
CA LEU A 406 -18.05 -7.75 -2.14
C LEU A 406 -17.42 -6.37 -2.30
N LEU A 407 -18.11 -5.49 -3.01
CA LEU A 407 -17.70 -4.11 -3.25
C LEU A 407 -18.78 -3.11 -2.79
N PRO A 408 -18.44 -2.18 -1.87
CA PRO A 408 -19.36 -1.13 -1.43
C PRO A 408 -19.70 -0.14 -2.54
N PHE A 409 -20.90 0.45 -2.48
CA PHE A 409 -21.29 1.54 -3.38
C PHE A 409 -20.31 2.72 -3.31
N GLY A 410 -19.81 3.03 -2.11
CA GLY A 410 -18.85 4.11 -1.89
C GLY A 410 -17.61 4.06 -2.79
N GLU A 411 -17.12 2.87 -3.11
CA GLU A 411 -15.96 2.67 -3.96
C GLU A 411 -16.19 3.11 -5.41
N PHE A 412 -17.44 3.02 -5.89
CA PHE A 412 -17.82 3.51 -7.22
C PHE A 412 -17.92 5.04 -7.24
N VAL A 413 -18.38 5.64 -6.14
CA VAL A 413 -18.44 7.11 -5.97
C VAL A 413 -17.03 7.70 -5.96
N GLU A 414 -16.13 7.16 -5.12
CA GLU A 414 -14.75 7.64 -5.00
C GLU A 414 -14.00 7.55 -6.32
N ASN A 415 -14.05 6.38 -6.97
CA ASN A 415 -13.33 6.15 -8.22
C ASN A 415 -14.05 6.73 -9.45
N ASN A 416 -15.22 7.34 -9.25
CA ASN A 416 -16.08 7.90 -10.30
C ASN A 416 -16.28 6.91 -11.46
N HIS A 417 -16.59 5.67 -11.11
CA HIS A 417 -16.82 4.58 -12.06
C HIS A 417 -18.33 4.36 -12.21
N VAL A 418 -18.81 4.12 -13.43
CA VAL A 418 -20.22 3.77 -13.66
C VAL A 418 -20.59 2.49 -12.92
N LEU A 419 -21.84 2.36 -12.48
CA LEU A 419 -22.31 1.11 -11.92
C LEU A 419 -22.28 0.01 -13.00
N ALA A 420 -22.11 -1.23 -12.58
CA ALA A 420 -22.12 -2.39 -13.46
C ALA A 420 -23.15 -3.40 -12.92
N PRO A 421 -23.82 -4.20 -13.76
CA PRO A 421 -24.76 -5.20 -13.28
C PRO A 421 -24.06 -6.17 -12.31
N GLY A 422 -24.51 -6.19 -11.05
CA GLY A 422 -24.02 -7.11 -10.03
C GLY A 422 -24.55 -8.54 -10.21
N ASP A 423 -24.12 -9.44 -9.32
CA ASP A 423 -24.74 -10.74 -9.12
C ASP A 423 -26.22 -10.54 -8.74
N TYR A 424 -27.12 -11.38 -9.26
CA TYR A 424 -28.47 -11.46 -8.70
C TYR A 424 -28.37 -12.28 -7.41
N ASP A 425 -28.22 -11.57 -6.29
CA ASP A 425 -27.96 -12.09 -4.96
C ASP A 425 -29.22 -12.07 -4.06
N ILE A 426 -29.06 -12.53 -2.82
CA ILE A 426 -30.16 -12.65 -1.87
C ILE A 426 -30.64 -11.27 -1.39
N GLU A 427 -29.77 -10.26 -1.33
CA GLU A 427 -30.12 -8.89 -0.95
C GLU A 427 -30.97 -8.22 -2.04
N TRP A 428 -30.62 -8.40 -3.31
CA TRP A 428 -31.43 -7.94 -4.43
C TRP A 428 -32.76 -8.70 -4.47
N HIS A 429 -32.76 -10.03 -4.30
CA HIS A 429 -34.01 -10.79 -4.24
C HIS A 429 -34.93 -10.33 -3.08
N ARG A 430 -34.36 -10.05 -1.91
CA ARG A 430 -35.06 -9.43 -0.78
C ARG A 430 -35.70 -8.10 -1.17
N ALA A 431 -34.95 -7.25 -1.87
CA ALA A 431 -35.44 -5.93 -2.31
C ALA A 431 -36.60 -6.06 -3.33
N GLU A 432 -36.53 -7.02 -4.26
CA GLU A 432 -37.63 -7.31 -5.20
C GLU A 432 -38.88 -7.80 -4.44
N LEU A 433 -38.71 -8.74 -3.49
CA LEU A 433 -39.82 -9.26 -2.67
C LEU A 433 -40.49 -8.17 -1.83
N ARG A 434 -39.71 -7.33 -1.13
CA ARG A 434 -40.27 -6.21 -0.37
C ARG A 434 -40.98 -5.22 -1.27
N GLY A 435 -40.42 -4.93 -2.44
CA GLY A 435 -41.06 -4.06 -3.43
C GLY A 435 -42.39 -4.62 -3.96
N ALA A 436 -42.50 -5.95 -4.06
CA ALA A 436 -43.69 -6.65 -4.56
C ALA A 436 -44.76 -6.94 -3.49
N ASN A 437 -44.39 -6.91 -2.21
CA ASN A 437 -45.25 -7.33 -1.09
C ASN A 437 -45.34 -6.27 0.03
N ASP A 438 -45.49 -4.98 -0.36
CA ASP A 438 -45.70 -3.84 0.55
C ASP A 438 -44.72 -3.76 1.74
N GLY A 439 -43.47 -4.19 1.53
CA GLY A 439 -42.40 -4.18 2.53
C GLY A 439 -42.29 -5.44 3.40
N GLU A 440 -43.23 -6.39 3.32
CA GLU A 440 -43.21 -7.64 4.09
C GLU A 440 -42.47 -8.75 3.34
N LEU A 441 -41.76 -9.60 4.08
CA LEU A 441 -41.04 -10.76 3.53
C LEU A 441 -41.80 -12.07 3.83
N PRO A 442 -42.04 -12.94 2.84
CA PRO A 442 -42.74 -14.20 3.07
C PRO A 442 -41.90 -15.16 3.95
N PRO A 443 -42.51 -16.02 4.79
CA PRO A 443 -41.75 -17.02 5.55
C PRO A 443 -40.93 -17.93 4.62
N GLY A 444 -39.71 -18.30 5.03
CA GLY A 444 -38.85 -19.21 4.26
C GLY A 444 -38.17 -18.58 3.02
N TRP A 445 -38.39 -17.29 2.75
CA TRP A 445 -37.88 -16.62 1.54
C TRP A 445 -36.34 -16.63 1.38
N GLU A 446 -35.60 -16.61 2.49
CA GLU A 446 -34.13 -16.48 2.48
C GLU A 446 -33.44 -17.80 2.08
N ASP A 447 -34.04 -18.93 2.46
CA ASP A 447 -33.52 -20.27 2.20
C ASP A 447 -34.67 -21.25 1.90
N PRO A 448 -35.26 -21.20 0.70
CA PRO A 448 -36.33 -22.11 0.30
C PRO A 448 -35.88 -23.58 0.36
N GLN A 449 -36.77 -24.48 0.78
CA GLN A 449 -36.46 -25.89 0.99
C GLN A 449 -36.16 -26.62 -0.33
N ASP A 450 -36.95 -26.34 -1.35
CA ASP A 450 -36.83 -26.92 -2.69
C ASP A 450 -37.09 -25.89 -3.81
N PHE A 451 -36.91 -26.34 -5.05
CA PHE A 451 -37.09 -25.51 -6.23
C PHE A 451 -38.56 -25.11 -6.42
N GLU A 452 -39.50 -25.98 -6.07
CA GLU A 452 -40.94 -25.71 -6.16
C GLU A 452 -41.37 -24.57 -5.25
N GLU A 453 -40.89 -24.52 -4.01
CA GLU A 453 -41.14 -23.42 -3.08
C GLU A 453 -40.61 -22.10 -3.66
N ALA A 454 -39.36 -22.11 -4.14
CA ALA A 454 -38.76 -20.93 -4.78
C ALA A 454 -39.55 -20.45 -6.02
N LEU A 455 -40.03 -21.38 -6.84
CA LEU A 455 -40.83 -21.08 -8.03
C LEU A 455 -42.22 -20.57 -7.65
N ALA A 456 -42.87 -21.17 -6.64
CA ALA A 456 -44.18 -20.76 -6.15
C ALA A 456 -44.16 -19.33 -5.57
N VAL A 457 -43.12 -18.99 -4.81
CA VAL A 457 -42.89 -17.62 -4.31
C VAL A 457 -42.73 -16.66 -5.49
N SER A 458 -41.89 -17.02 -6.46
CA SER A 458 -41.62 -16.19 -7.65
C SER A 458 -42.89 -15.93 -8.48
N LEU A 459 -43.70 -16.97 -8.70
CA LEU A 459 -44.99 -16.88 -9.41
C LEU A 459 -46.01 -16.04 -8.63
N LYS A 460 -46.10 -16.23 -7.32
CA LYS A 460 -47.08 -15.53 -6.47
C LYS A 460 -46.85 -14.03 -6.43
N PHE A 461 -45.58 -13.61 -6.30
CA PHE A 461 -45.21 -12.20 -6.14
C PHE A 461 -44.71 -11.54 -7.43
N GLY A 462 -44.56 -12.30 -8.52
CA GLY A 462 -44.07 -11.77 -9.80
C GLY A 462 -42.61 -11.32 -9.77
N VAL A 463 -41.80 -11.90 -8.88
CA VAL A 463 -40.37 -11.59 -8.72
C VAL A 463 -39.50 -12.60 -9.48
N PRO A 464 -38.23 -12.26 -9.80
CA PRO A 464 -37.34 -13.22 -10.47
C PRO A 464 -36.98 -14.41 -9.59
N LEU A 465 -36.70 -15.55 -10.24
CA LEU A 465 -36.35 -16.83 -9.58
C LEU A 465 -35.25 -16.66 -8.52
N HIS A 466 -35.45 -17.26 -7.35
CA HIS A 466 -34.53 -17.21 -6.21
C HIS A 466 -33.08 -17.60 -6.60
N PRO A 467 -32.05 -16.86 -6.15
CA PRO A 467 -30.66 -17.07 -6.56
C PRO A 467 -30.10 -18.47 -6.23
N LYS A 468 -30.54 -19.09 -5.13
CA LYS A 468 -30.16 -20.46 -4.70
C LYS A 468 -30.31 -21.53 -5.79
N TYR A 469 -31.27 -21.37 -6.70
CA TYR A 469 -31.58 -22.32 -7.79
C TYR A 469 -31.30 -21.75 -9.18
N ASN A 470 -30.64 -20.60 -9.26
CA ASN A 470 -30.28 -19.99 -10.54
C ASN A 470 -28.92 -20.52 -11.01
N LEU A 471 -28.77 -20.85 -12.30
CA LEU A 471 -27.52 -21.30 -12.90
C LEU A 471 -26.84 -20.17 -13.68
N PHE A 472 -25.60 -20.37 -14.13
CA PHE A 472 -24.88 -19.39 -14.97
C PHE A 472 -25.35 -19.41 -16.43
N TRP A 473 -26.65 -19.30 -16.65
CA TRP A 473 -27.27 -19.32 -17.99
C TRP A 473 -26.66 -18.27 -18.93
N TYR A 474 -26.30 -17.10 -18.40
CA TYR A 474 -25.70 -16.00 -19.18
C TYR A 474 -24.31 -16.35 -19.76
N ASP A 475 -23.57 -17.27 -19.15
CA ASP A 475 -22.20 -17.60 -19.55
C ASP A 475 -22.16 -18.53 -20.78
N LEU A 476 -23.28 -19.18 -21.13
CA LEU A 476 -23.37 -20.12 -22.26
C LEU A 476 -24.17 -19.53 -23.43
N PRO A 477 -23.66 -19.63 -24.67
CA PRO A 477 -24.43 -19.32 -25.87
C PRO A 477 -25.66 -20.22 -26.02
N LEU A 478 -26.73 -19.70 -26.62
CA LEU A 478 -27.98 -20.45 -26.86
C LEU A 478 -27.75 -21.75 -27.65
N ALA A 479 -26.81 -21.77 -28.59
CA ALA A 479 -26.48 -22.97 -29.36
C ALA A 479 -25.93 -24.11 -28.50
N GLU A 480 -25.11 -23.81 -27.49
CA GLU A 480 -24.58 -24.80 -26.56
C GLU A 480 -25.68 -25.30 -25.61
N LEU A 481 -26.58 -24.43 -25.18
CA LEU A 481 -27.75 -24.81 -24.38
C LEU A 481 -28.72 -25.72 -25.16
N LEU A 482 -28.91 -25.47 -26.46
CA LEU A 482 -29.72 -26.33 -27.32
C LEU A 482 -29.10 -27.71 -27.53
N ALA A 483 -27.76 -27.79 -27.64
CA ALA A 483 -27.05 -29.05 -27.69
C ALA A 483 -27.21 -29.83 -26.38
N LEU A 484 -27.05 -29.15 -25.23
CA LEU A 484 -27.29 -29.75 -23.91
C LEU A 484 -28.74 -30.20 -23.74
N ARG A 485 -29.72 -29.40 -24.15
CA ARG A 485 -31.14 -29.75 -24.15
C ARG A 485 -31.42 -31.04 -24.91
N THR A 486 -30.87 -31.15 -26.12
CA THR A 486 -31.05 -32.32 -26.97
C THR A 486 -30.46 -33.56 -26.30
N PHE A 487 -29.26 -33.45 -25.75
CA PHE A 487 -28.62 -34.55 -25.03
C PHE A 487 -29.41 -35.01 -23.80
N VAL A 488 -29.91 -34.07 -22.99
CA VAL A 488 -30.72 -34.37 -21.79
C VAL A 488 -32.06 -35.01 -22.19
N LEU A 489 -32.67 -34.57 -23.29
CA LEU A 489 -33.92 -35.16 -23.78
C LEU A 489 -33.74 -36.59 -24.30
N GLU A 490 -32.62 -36.88 -24.97
CA GLU A 490 -32.35 -38.20 -25.56
C GLU A 490 -31.85 -39.22 -24.53
N ASN A 491 -31.06 -38.79 -23.54
CA ASN A 491 -30.31 -39.68 -22.65
C ASN A 491 -30.60 -39.50 -21.16
N GLY A 492 -31.38 -38.49 -20.77
CA GLY A 492 -31.67 -38.20 -19.37
C GLY A 492 -32.65 -39.19 -18.75
N ASN A 493 -32.35 -39.61 -17.52
CA ASN A 493 -33.27 -40.38 -16.69
C ASN A 493 -33.45 -39.67 -15.35
N TRP A 494 -34.69 -39.41 -14.95
CA TRP A 494 -35.01 -38.71 -13.71
C TRP A 494 -35.89 -39.59 -12.81
N ASP A 495 -35.43 -39.88 -11.60
CA ASP A 495 -36.12 -40.75 -10.64
C ASP A 495 -37.03 -39.99 -9.64
N GLY A 496 -37.22 -38.68 -9.85
CA GLY A 496 -37.95 -37.78 -8.97
C GLY A 496 -37.04 -36.99 -8.02
N THR A 497 -35.81 -37.47 -7.77
CA THR A 497 -34.82 -36.81 -6.90
C THR A 497 -33.53 -36.52 -7.64
N LEU A 498 -32.96 -37.52 -8.31
CA LEU A 498 -31.73 -37.45 -9.06
C LEU A 498 -31.99 -37.48 -10.56
N LEU A 499 -31.32 -36.58 -11.28
CA LEU A 499 -31.19 -36.64 -12.73
C LEU A 499 -29.88 -37.35 -13.07
N HIS A 500 -30.00 -38.49 -13.76
CA HIS A 500 -28.90 -39.30 -14.26
C HIS A 500 -28.67 -39.00 -15.74
N LEU A 501 -27.42 -38.77 -16.10
CA LEU A 501 -26.97 -38.53 -17.47
C LEU A 501 -25.71 -39.36 -17.74
N PRO A 502 -25.55 -39.95 -18.93
CA PRO A 502 -24.30 -40.64 -19.26
C PRO A 502 -23.13 -39.66 -19.28
N LEU A 503 -21.94 -40.12 -18.87
CA LEU A 503 -20.73 -39.33 -18.85
C LEU A 503 -20.23 -39.06 -20.28
N ASP A 504 -20.57 -37.89 -20.84
CA ASP A 504 -20.02 -37.37 -22.10
C ASP A 504 -19.25 -36.06 -21.87
N PRO A 505 -18.02 -35.90 -22.41
CA PRO A 505 -17.19 -34.72 -22.18
C PRO A 505 -17.85 -33.37 -22.52
N ALA A 506 -18.62 -33.28 -23.60
CA ALA A 506 -19.15 -32.00 -24.06
C ALA A 506 -20.36 -31.51 -23.23
N PRO A 507 -21.40 -32.33 -22.96
CA PRO A 507 -22.46 -32.03 -22.00
C PRO A 507 -21.92 -31.86 -20.58
N LYS A 508 -20.94 -32.67 -20.14
CA LYS A 508 -20.30 -32.49 -18.84
C LYS A 508 -19.70 -31.09 -18.71
N ARG A 509 -18.91 -30.66 -19.70
CA ARG A 509 -18.34 -29.31 -19.67
C ARG A 509 -19.43 -28.25 -19.63
N SER A 510 -20.51 -28.40 -20.38
CA SER A 510 -21.65 -27.46 -20.35
C SER A 510 -22.27 -27.36 -18.94
N LEU A 511 -22.43 -28.48 -18.24
CA LEU A 511 -22.94 -28.52 -16.86
C LEU A 511 -21.96 -27.86 -15.86
N GLU A 512 -20.65 -28.09 -16.02
CA GLU A 512 -19.61 -27.41 -15.25
C GLU A 512 -19.69 -25.89 -15.45
N LEU A 513 -19.77 -25.43 -16.69
CA LEU A 513 -19.85 -24.01 -17.02
C LEU A 513 -21.13 -23.34 -16.51
N LEU A 514 -22.24 -24.07 -16.43
CA LEU A 514 -23.48 -23.61 -15.79
C LEU A 514 -23.40 -23.53 -14.26
N GLY A 515 -22.40 -24.15 -13.64
CA GLY A 515 -22.35 -24.34 -12.20
C GLY A 515 -23.39 -25.33 -11.67
N ALA A 516 -23.84 -26.26 -12.52
CA ALA A 516 -24.79 -27.31 -12.15
C ALA A 516 -24.07 -28.43 -11.39
N LEU A 517 -24.07 -28.32 -10.05
CA LEU A 517 -23.38 -29.27 -9.16
C LEU A 517 -23.84 -30.70 -9.42
N HIS A 518 -22.86 -31.60 -9.52
CA HIS A 518 -23.07 -32.99 -9.90
C HIS A 518 -21.99 -33.89 -9.34
N VAL A 519 -22.31 -35.18 -9.23
CA VAL A 519 -21.43 -36.23 -8.75
C VAL A 519 -21.25 -37.27 -9.85
N VAL A 520 -20.04 -37.81 -10.03
CA VAL A 520 -19.75 -38.86 -11.00
C VAL A 520 -19.74 -40.21 -10.31
N ARG A 521 -20.66 -41.12 -10.64
CA ARG A 521 -20.69 -42.50 -10.12
C ARG A 521 -21.03 -43.45 -11.27
N ASP A 522 -20.37 -44.61 -11.33
CA ASP A 522 -20.64 -45.67 -12.31
C ASP A 522 -20.73 -45.19 -13.78
N GLU A 523 -19.84 -44.28 -14.20
CA GLU A 523 -19.85 -43.63 -15.54
C GLU A 523 -21.10 -42.79 -15.87
N GLU A 524 -21.84 -42.36 -14.84
CA GLU A 524 -22.99 -41.47 -14.93
C GLU A 524 -22.79 -40.19 -14.09
N LEU A 525 -23.37 -39.10 -14.58
CA LEU A 525 -23.50 -37.82 -13.89
C LEU A 525 -24.82 -37.81 -13.11
N GLN A 526 -24.74 -37.56 -11.82
CA GLN A 526 -25.89 -37.48 -10.92
C GLN A 526 -26.07 -36.05 -10.43
N LEU A 527 -27.21 -35.43 -10.77
CA LEU A 527 -27.59 -34.09 -10.32
C LEU A 527 -28.76 -34.19 -9.34
N GLU A 528 -28.63 -33.59 -8.17
CA GLU A 528 -29.70 -33.55 -7.15
C GLU A 528 -30.29 -32.13 -7.09
N ARG A 529 -29.58 -31.21 -6.43
CA ARG A 529 -30.04 -29.82 -6.20
C ARG A 529 -30.47 -29.07 -7.46
N TYR A 530 -29.75 -29.28 -8.56
CA TYR A 530 -29.97 -28.56 -9.82
C TYR A 530 -30.70 -29.38 -10.89
N ALA A 531 -31.20 -30.58 -10.58
CA ALA A 531 -31.98 -31.38 -11.53
C ALA A 531 -33.21 -30.62 -12.05
N LYS A 532 -34.12 -30.23 -11.15
CA LYS A 532 -35.35 -29.51 -11.54
C LYS A 532 -35.10 -28.12 -12.13
N PRO A 533 -34.21 -27.27 -11.55
CA PRO A 533 -33.87 -25.99 -12.16
C PRO A 533 -33.30 -26.10 -13.57
N LEU A 534 -32.43 -27.09 -13.82
CA LEU A 534 -31.88 -27.35 -15.15
C LEU A 534 -32.97 -27.77 -16.14
N LEU A 535 -33.80 -28.75 -15.76
CA LEU A 535 -34.91 -29.22 -16.62
C LEU A 535 -35.91 -28.09 -16.91
N ALA A 536 -36.27 -27.28 -15.92
CA ALA A 536 -37.15 -26.14 -16.10
C ALA A 536 -36.53 -25.09 -17.04
N GLY A 537 -35.25 -24.76 -16.85
CA GLY A 537 -34.52 -23.81 -17.68
C GLY A 537 -34.36 -24.24 -19.14
N LEU A 538 -34.31 -25.55 -19.40
CA LEU A 538 -34.23 -26.13 -20.75
C LEU A 538 -35.62 -26.38 -21.39
N GLY A 539 -36.71 -26.14 -20.65
CA GLY A 539 -38.08 -26.37 -21.10
C GLY A 539 -38.48 -27.85 -21.14
N LEU A 540 -37.84 -28.67 -20.31
CA LEU A 540 -37.95 -30.13 -20.28
C LEU A 540 -38.66 -30.69 -19.04
N LEU A 541 -39.06 -29.85 -18.08
CA LEU A 541 -39.67 -30.29 -16.81
C LEU A 541 -41.17 -30.60 -17.00
N GLY A 542 -41.51 -31.90 -17.14
CA GLY A 542 -42.88 -32.40 -17.26
C GLY A 542 -43.54 -32.81 -15.93
N PRO A 543 -44.87 -33.05 -15.92
CA PRO A 543 -45.60 -33.52 -14.73
C PRO A 543 -45.13 -34.89 -14.21
N ASP A 544 -44.69 -35.78 -15.12
CA ASP A 544 -44.33 -37.17 -14.83
C ASP A 544 -42.87 -37.51 -15.18
N GLY A 545 -42.04 -36.54 -15.56
CA GLY A 545 -40.70 -36.84 -16.07
C GLY A 545 -40.04 -35.75 -16.93
N ILE A 546 -39.02 -36.15 -17.69
CA ILE A 546 -38.39 -35.34 -18.73
C ILE A 546 -39.26 -35.38 -19.98
N SER A 547 -39.76 -34.23 -20.43
CA SER A 547 -40.60 -34.13 -21.62
C SER A 547 -40.39 -32.80 -22.32
N ASP A 548 -40.34 -32.80 -23.65
CA ASP A 548 -40.26 -31.57 -24.44
C ASP A 548 -41.59 -30.78 -24.35
N LEU A 549 -41.64 -29.76 -23.50
CA LEU A 549 -42.84 -28.94 -23.27
C LEU A 549 -42.76 -27.58 -23.93
N ILE A 550 -41.63 -26.88 -23.73
CA ILE A 550 -41.42 -25.51 -24.20
C ILE A 550 -40.13 -25.48 -24.99
N THR A 551 -40.21 -24.99 -26.22
CA THR A 551 -39.04 -24.78 -27.07
C THR A 551 -38.16 -23.68 -26.47
N LEU A 552 -36.87 -23.98 -26.33
CA LEU A 552 -35.87 -23.03 -25.87
C LEU A 552 -35.50 -22.06 -27.01
N GLU A 553 -36.26 -20.98 -27.15
CA GLU A 553 -36.09 -19.97 -28.21
C GLU A 553 -36.24 -18.54 -27.69
N GLY A 554 -35.49 -17.60 -28.26
CA GLY A 554 -35.54 -16.18 -27.93
C GLY A 554 -34.36 -15.39 -28.50
N ASP A 555 -34.46 -14.05 -28.51
CA ASP A 555 -33.41 -13.16 -29.00
C ASP A 555 -32.18 -13.12 -28.06
N ALA A 556 -32.41 -13.29 -26.76
CA ALA A 556 -31.38 -13.41 -25.74
C ALA A 556 -31.56 -14.69 -24.90
N VAL A 557 -30.45 -15.24 -24.40
CA VAL A 557 -30.43 -16.48 -23.61
C VAL A 557 -31.34 -16.39 -22.39
N MET A 558 -31.30 -15.28 -21.65
CA MET A 558 -32.10 -15.11 -20.44
C MET A 558 -33.60 -15.05 -20.73
N ASP A 559 -34.02 -14.53 -21.89
CA ASP A 559 -35.42 -14.49 -22.29
C ASP A 559 -35.94 -15.89 -22.61
N ALA A 560 -35.13 -16.69 -23.33
CA ALA A 560 -35.43 -18.09 -23.63
C ALA A 560 -35.60 -18.91 -22.34
N VAL A 561 -34.65 -18.79 -21.41
CA VAL A 561 -34.69 -19.51 -20.11
C VAL A 561 -35.87 -19.04 -19.24
N SER A 562 -36.17 -17.74 -19.21
CA SER A 562 -37.33 -17.20 -18.47
C SER A 562 -38.65 -17.74 -19.04
N ARG A 563 -38.76 -17.85 -20.36
CA ARG A 563 -39.94 -18.44 -21.02
C ARG A 563 -40.11 -19.91 -20.66
N CYS A 564 -39.03 -20.68 -20.63
CA CYS A 564 -39.06 -22.10 -20.28
C CYS A 564 -39.41 -22.35 -18.80
N THR A 565 -38.88 -21.53 -17.87
CA THR A 565 -39.16 -21.66 -16.43
C THR A 565 -40.54 -21.13 -16.02
N GLY A 566 -41.17 -20.28 -16.86
CA GLY A 566 -42.46 -19.66 -16.57
C GLY A 566 -42.38 -18.44 -15.62
N VAL A 567 -41.19 -18.07 -15.16
CA VAL A 567 -40.90 -16.88 -14.35
C VAL A 567 -39.69 -16.15 -14.90
N LYS A 568 -39.52 -14.88 -14.53
CA LYS A 568 -38.32 -14.13 -14.89
C LYS A 568 -37.09 -14.77 -14.24
N VAL A 569 -36.05 -15.05 -15.03
CA VAL A 569 -34.74 -15.47 -14.53
C VAL A 569 -33.76 -14.34 -14.81
N ASN A 570 -33.30 -13.67 -13.76
CA ASN A 570 -32.23 -12.68 -13.90
C ASN A 570 -30.90 -13.39 -14.16
N PRO A 571 -29.99 -12.79 -14.95
CA PRO A 571 -28.66 -13.37 -15.12
C PRO A 571 -27.99 -13.44 -13.76
N ARG A 572 -27.59 -14.65 -13.33
CA ARG A 572 -26.98 -14.84 -12.02
C ARG A 572 -25.77 -13.94 -11.85
N SER A 573 -24.90 -13.87 -12.86
CA SER A 573 -23.69 -13.08 -12.79
C SER A 573 -23.26 -12.55 -14.15
N VAL A 574 -23.28 -11.23 -14.34
CA VAL A 574 -22.86 -10.58 -15.60
C VAL A 574 -21.45 -10.02 -15.51
N THR A 575 -21.14 -9.34 -14.41
CA THR A 575 -19.85 -8.65 -14.24
C THR A 575 -18.85 -9.55 -13.50
N ARG A 576 -17.69 -9.77 -14.13
CA ARG A 576 -16.53 -10.43 -13.51
C ARG A 576 -15.41 -9.43 -13.28
N ILE A 577 -14.84 -9.43 -12.08
CA ILE A 577 -13.78 -8.51 -11.68
C ILE A 577 -12.44 -9.23 -11.84
N GLY A 578 -11.66 -8.81 -12.84
CA GLY A 578 -10.28 -9.24 -12.99
C GLY A 578 -9.44 -8.81 -11.78
N SER A 579 -8.56 -9.69 -11.31
CA SER A 579 -7.74 -9.38 -10.13
C SER A 579 -6.43 -10.15 -10.07
N ARG A 580 -5.47 -9.63 -9.28
CA ARG A 580 -4.23 -10.31 -8.94
C ARG A 580 -3.72 -9.93 -7.56
N MET A 581 -2.95 -10.82 -6.96
CA MET A 581 -2.19 -10.50 -5.76
C MET A 581 -1.14 -9.42 -6.06
N ALA A 582 -0.98 -8.48 -5.13
CA ALA A 582 0.07 -7.48 -5.13
C ALA A 582 0.95 -7.63 -3.89
N ARG A 583 0.75 -6.82 -2.85
CA ARG A 583 1.57 -6.88 -1.62
C ARG A 583 0.93 -7.85 -0.61
N PRO A 584 1.71 -8.73 0.05
CA PRO A 584 1.19 -9.47 1.19
C PRO A 584 0.93 -8.52 2.36
N GLU A 585 0.15 -8.99 3.32
CA GLU A 585 -0.08 -8.35 4.62
C GLU A 585 1.22 -8.18 5.42
N LYS A 586 1.25 -7.34 6.46
CA LYS A 586 2.47 -7.11 7.27
C LYS A 586 2.13 -6.84 8.73
N ALA A 587 2.89 -7.48 9.63
CA ALA A 587 2.93 -7.19 11.06
C ALA A 587 4.36 -7.39 11.55
N LYS A 588 5.13 -6.30 11.74
CA LYS A 588 6.55 -6.41 12.10
C LYS A 588 7.09 -5.17 12.83
N ASP A 589 8.04 -5.38 13.73
CA ASP A 589 8.79 -4.30 14.37
C ASP A 589 9.57 -3.45 13.34
N ARG A 590 9.51 -2.12 13.49
CA ARG A 590 10.15 -1.19 12.57
C ARG A 590 11.62 -0.99 12.94
N GLY A 591 12.47 -1.89 12.48
CA GLY A 591 13.92 -1.76 12.61
C GLY A 591 14.55 -0.88 11.52
N MET A 592 15.54 -0.07 11.89
CA MET A 592 16.45 0.53 10.89
C MET A 592 17.10 -0.58 10.05
N LYS A 593 17.41 -0.31 8.76
CA LYS A 593 18.11 -1.24 7.85
C LYS A 593 19.33 -1.91 8.52
N THR A 594 19.99 -1.17 9.41
CA THR A 594 21.01 -1.73 10.27
C THR A 594 20.57 -1.52 11.73
N PRO A 595 19.97 -2.54 12.39
CA PRO A 595 19.31 -2.40 13.68
C PRO A 595 20.22 -1.83 14.76
N SER A 596 19.67 -0.98 15.62
CA SER A 596 20.40 -0.33 16.72
C SER A 596 19.51 -0.27 17.97
N HIS A 597 20.13 -0.35 19.14
CA HIS A 597 19.44 -0.22 20.42
C HIS A 597 19.56 1.22 20.98
N THR A 598 20.55 1.98 20.52
CA THR A 598 20.81 3.35 20.98
C THR A 598 21.32 4.25 19.86
N ILE A 599 20.92 5.51 19.89
CA ILE A 599 21.43 6.56 19.00
C ILE A 599 22.76 7.10 19.56
N PHE A 600 23.77 6.23 19.66
CA PHE A 600 25.12 6.56 20.16
C PHE A 600 26.21 6.15 19.15
N PRO A 601 27.10 7.07 18.73
CA PRO A 601 28.11 6.76 17.72
C PRO A 601 29.28 5.98 18.30
N ILE A 602 29.76 4.97 17.56
CA ILE A 602 30.96 4.18 17.88
C ILE A 602 31.92 4.03 16.69
N GLY A 603 31.66 4.74 15.58
CA GLY A 603 32.47 4.67 14.38
C GLY A 603 32.61 3.24 13.85
N LEU A 604 33.84 2.87 13.48
CA LEU A 604 34.20 1.52 13.05
C LEU A 604 34.64 0.61 14.21
N SER A 605 34.67 1.12 15.44
CA SER A 605 35.24 0.39 16.59
C SER A 605 34.38 -0.79 17.05
N GLY A 606 33.09 -0.80 16.76
CA GLY A 606 32.22 -1.96 17.03
C GLY A 606 32.23 -3.06 15.96
N GLY A 607 33.11 -2.95 14.95
CA GLY A 607 33.15 -3.83 13.79
C GLY A 607 31.88 -3.77 12.91
N ASN A 608 31.72 -4.74 12.01
CA ASN A 608 30.61 -4.76 11.04
C ASN A 608 29.21 -4.80 11.69
N GLN A 609 29.10 -5.36 12.90
CA GLN A 609 27.85 -5.45 13.65
C GLN A 609 27.59 -4.23 14.56
N ARG A 610 28.57 -3.32 14.70
CA ARG A 610 28.49 -2.10 15.53
C ARG A 610 28.16 -2.43 16.99
N LEU A 611 28.94 -3.34 17.56
CA LEU A 611 28.80 -3.80 18.94
C LEU A 611 29.48 -2.84 19.93
N MET A 612 28.76 -2.47 20.98
CA MET A 612 29.24 -1.57 22.03
C MET A 612 30.31 -2.25 22.89
N GLU A 613 30.18 -3.54 23.15
CA GLU A 613 31.16 -4.34 23.90
C GLU A 613 32.53 -4.38 23.20
N LYS A 614 32.55 -4.50 21.87
CA LYS A 614 33.79 -4.45 21.07
C LYS A 614 34.40 -3.05 21.05
N ALA A 615 33.55 -2.02 21.00
CA ALA A 615 34.03 -0.64 21.10
C ALA A 615 34.64 -0.35 22.48
N ALA A 616 34.15 -0.99 23.55
CA ALA A 616 34.64 -0.87 24.91
C ALA A 616 35.97 -1.59 25.19
N GLU A 617 36.43 -2.47 24.29
CA GLU A 617 37.78 -3.06 24.36
C GLU A 617 38.89 -2.05 24.04
N LYS A 618 38.54 -0.93 23.40
CA LYS A 618 39.47 0.17 23.11
C LYS A 618 39.41 1.20 24.23
N ASP A 619 40.57 1.77 24.59
CA ASP A 619 40.65 2.80 25.63
C ASP A 619 39.85 4.06 25.26
N ASN A 620 39.98 4.56 24.03
CA ASN A 620 39.23 5.69 23.53
C ASN A 620 38.76 5.47 22.09
N VAL A 621 37.50 5.83 21.81
CA VAL A 621 36.94 5.89 20.46
C VAL A 621 36.72 7.34 20.10
N ILE A 622 37.33 7.79 19.00
CA ILE A 622 37.14 9.14 18.47
C ILE A 622 35.81 9.17 17.72
N VAL A 623 34.87 9.97 18.20
CA VAL A 623 33.52 10.11 17.62
C VAL A 623 33.17 11.59 17.46
N LYS A 624 32.35 11.90 16.46
CA LYS A 624 31.93 13.27 16.18
C LYS A 624 30.61 13.57 16.90
N LEU A 625 30.66 14.41 17.93
CA LEU A 625 29.54 14.74 18.80
C LEU A 625 29.30 16.26 18.86
N GLY A 626 28.05 16.67 19.02
CA GLY A 626 27.70 18.06 19.27
C GLY A 626 28.20 18.53 20.62
N VAL A 627 28.99 19.60 20.64
CA VAL A 627 29.36 20.25 21.90
C VAL A 627 28.15 20.99 22.45
N ARG A 628 27.95 20.93 23.76
CA ARG A 628 26.86 21.57 24.49
C ARG A 628 27.41 22.45 25.60
N LYS A 629 26.77 23.58 25.90
CA LYS A 629 27.16 24.51 26.95
C LYS A 629 26.16 24.50 28.10
N CYS A 630 26.64 24.29 29.33
CA CYS A 630 25.81 24.39 30.52
C CYS A 630 25.31 25.83 30.72
N GLN A 631 24.00 26.00 30.91
CA GLN A 631 23.39 27.33 31.12
C GLN A 631 23.70 27.92 32.50
N GLN A 632 24.13 27.09 33.47
CA GLN A 632 24.38 27.54 34.84
C GLN A 632 25.85 27.85 35.12
N CYS A 633 26.78 26.96 34.76
CA CYS A 633 28.22 27.17 35.02
C CYS A 633 29.03 27.53 33.76
N GLY A 634 28.44 27.49 32.57
CA GLY A 634 29.11 27.81 31.31
C GLY A 634 30.04 26.74 30.75
N GLU A 635 30.25 25.63 31.47
CA GLU A 635 31.13 24.53 31.07
C GLU A 635 30.63 23.80 29.81
N PHE A 636 31.56 23.39 28.94
CA PHE A 636 31.26 22.61 27.74
C PHE A 636 31.19 21.11 28.06
N ARG A 637 30.14 20.45 27.58
CA ARG A 637 29.81 19.05 27.82
C ARG A 637 29.25 18.41 26.54
N VAL A 638 29.13 17.09 26.56
CA VAL A 638 28.50 16.31 25.49
C VAL A 638 27.08 15.86 25.90
N TYR A 639 26.85 15.67 27.20
CA TYR A 639 25.59 15.21 27.77
C TYR A 639 24.71 16.35 28.30
N TYR A 640 23.44 16.02 28.53
CA TYR A 640 22.34 16.96 28.81
C TYR A 640 22.41 17.58 30.20
N ARG A 641 22.86 16.82 31.20
CA ARG A 641 22.99 17.28 32.57
C ARG A 641 24.44 17.54 32.95
N CYS A 642 24.73 18.73 33.46
CA CYS A 642 26.04 19.06 34.01
C CYS A 642 26.14 18.61 35.48
N PRO A 643 27.32 18.23 35.99
CA PRO A 643 27.50 17.90 37.41
C PRO A 643 27.08 19.00 38.40
N CYS A 644 27.02 20.27 37.97
CA CYS A 644 26.50 21.37 38.78
C CYS A 644 24.95 21.39 38.89
N GLY A 645 24.26 20.50 38.19
CA GLY A 645 22.81 20.40 38.12
C GLY A 645 22.18 21.10 36.90
N GLY A 646 22.90 22.00 36.24
CA GLY A 646 22.36 22.77 35.11
C GLY A 646 22.22 21.98 33.80
N HIS A 647 21.19 22.30 33.02
CA HIS A 647 20.96 21.77 31.67
C HIS A 647 21.94 22.34 30.65
N THR A 648 22.30 21.54 29.64
CA THR A 648 23.22 21.95 28.56
C THR A 648 22.45 22.14 27.26
N VAL A 649 22.86 23.14 26.45
CA VAL A 649 22.27 23.42 25.12
C VAL A 649 23.33 23.32 24.03
N SER A 650 22.94 22.91 22.83
CA SER A 650 23.87 22.79 21.68
C SER A 650 24.55 24.13 21.35
N VAL A 651 25.86 24.10 21.08
CA VAL A 651 26.64 25.25 20.57
C VAL A 651 26.96 25.12 19.07
N GLY A 652 26.28 24.21 18.37
CA GLY A 652 26.25 24.13 16.91
C GLY A 652 27.29 23.19 16.31
N GLU A 653 28.58 23.51 16.38
CA GLU A 653 29.59 22.75 15.65
C GLU A 653 29.97 21.43 16.33
N PRO A 654 29.80 20.28 15.65
CA PRO A 654 30.20 19.00 16.21
C PRO A 654 31.72 18.83 16.17
N GLN A 655 32.31 18.44 17.29
CA GLN A 655 33.74 18.22 17.44
C GLN A 655 34.07 16.72 17.51
N ALA A 656 35.30 16.38 17.13
CA ALA A 656 35.83 15.04 17.36
C ALA A 656 36.23 14.92 18.83
N VAL A 657 35.51 14.08 19.57
CA VAL A 657 35.70 13.90 21.01
C VAL A 657 36.18 12.47 21.26
N PRO A 658 37.27 12.27 22.04
CA PRO A 658 37.64 10.95 22.53
C PRO A 658 36.65 10.51 23.61
N VAL A 659 36.01 9.36 23.40
CA VAL A 659 35.06 8.78 24.35
C VAL A 659 35.55 7.42 24.81
N ASN A 660 35.67 7.25 26.13
CA ASN A 660 35.90 5.95 26.74
C ASN A 660 34.56 5.21 26.89
N VAL A 661 34.24 4.38 25.91
CA VAL A 661 32.95 3.65 25.86
C VAL A 661 32.77 2.74 27.08
N LYS A 662 33.86 2.14 27.60
CA LYS A 662 33.80 1.26 28.77
C LYS A 662 33.37 2.00 30.02
N GLU A 663 33.93 3.19 30.27
CA GLU A 663 33.55 4.02 31.41
C GLU A 663 32.10 4.50 31.32
N GLU A 664 31.68 4.94 30.14
CA GLU A 664 30.31 5.43 29.92
C GLU A 664 29.27 4.31 30.11
N LEU A 665 29.56 3.09 29.64
CA LEU A 665 28.71 1.92 29.89
C LEU A 665 28.64 1.56 31.38
N GLU A 666 29.76 1.61 32.10
CA GLU A 666 29.76 1.33 33.55
C GLU A 666 29.02 2.40 34.36
N LYS A 667 29.08 3.68 33.95
CA LYS A 667 28.27 4.75 34.55
C LYS A 667 26.78 4.49 34.34
N ALA A 668 26.37 4.25 33.09
CA ALA A 668 24.98 3.98 32.74
C ALA A 668 24.45 2.73 33.48
N LYS A 669 25.26 1.68 33.58
CA LYS A 669 24.94 0.46 34.33
C LYS A 669 24.69 0.75 35.82
N ARG A 670 25.52 1.58 36.45
CA ARG A 670 25.35 1.98 37.86
C ARG A 670 24.08 2.80 38.07
N VAL A 671 23.78 3.75 37.18
CA VAL A 671 22.55 4.55 37.24
C VAL A 671 21.32 3.65 37.22
N LEU A 672 21.30 2.66 36.32
CA LEU A 672 20.18 1.72 36.19
C LEU A 672 20.10 0.64 37.28
N GLY A 673 21.13 0.52 38.13
CA GLY A 673 21.24 -0.58 39.10
C GLY A 673 21.36 -1.97 38.45
N GLU A 674 21.84 -2.06 37.20
CA GLU A 674 21.95 -3.32 36.46
C GLU A 674 23.25 -4.06 36.82
N ARG A 675 23.18 -5.40 36.94
CA ARG A 675 24.36 -6.21 37.30
C ARG A 675 25.33 -6.36 36.12
N SER A 676 24.78 -6.56 34.94
CA SER A 676 25.52 -6.77 33.70
C SER A 676 24.76 -6.22 32.49
N ILE A 677 25.49 -5.89 31.44
CA ILE A 677 24.91 -5.50 30.15
C ILE A 677 24.87 -6.75 29.28
N LEU A 678 23.70 -7.07 28.71
CA LEU A 678 23.55 -8.21 27.83
C LEU A 678 24.40 -8.04 26.56
N PRO A 679 24.98 -9.14 26.01
CA PRO A 679 25.77 -9.07 24.79
C PRO A 679 24.92 -8.69 23.58
N LYS A 680 25.59 -8.33 22.49
CA LYS A 680 25.01 -7.82 21.24
C LYS A 680 24.34 -6.45 21.40
N PHE A 681 24.86 -5.59 22.28
CA PHE A 681 24.38 -4.22 22.41
C PHE A 681 24.90 -3.40 21.23
N LYS A 682 23.99 -2.75 20.49
CA LYS A 682 24.30 -2.15 19.18
C LYS A 682 24.14 -0.63 19.23
N GLY A 683 25.18 0.09 18.84
CA GLY A 683 25.15 1.53 18.61
C GLY A 683 24.94 1.89 17.14
N VAL A 684 25.28 3.13 16.77
CA VAL A 684 25.33 3.60 15.39
C VAL A 684 26.76 3.92 14.97
N GLN A 685 27.03 3.94 13.67
CA GLN A 685 28.36 4.30 13.18
C GLN A 685 28.62 5.80 13.35
N GLU A 686 27.64 6.62 13.01
CA GLU A 686 27.69 8.08 13.11
C GLU A 686 26.31 8.65 13.43
N LEU A 687 26.29 9.85 14.02
CA LEU A 687 25.07 10.63 14.20
C LEU A 687 24.80 11.47 12.96
N LYS A 688 23.60 11.32 12.40
CA LYS A 688 23.15 12.03 11.21
C LYS A 688 22.33 13.28 11.53
N SER A 689 22.04 13.53 12.81
CA SER A 689 21.24 14.67 13.23
C SER A 689 21.98 15.99 13.10
N LYS A 690 21.23 17.10 13.06
CA LYS A 690 21.78 18.46 12.94
C LYS A 690 22.77 18.75 14.07
N ASP A 691 22.34 18.49 15.30
CA ASP A 691 23.13 18.77 16.50
C ASP A 691 24.09 17.63 16.89
N ARG A 692 24.03 16.48 16.20
CA ARG A 692 24.81 15.27 16.53
C ARG A 692 24.81 14.96 18.04
N CYS A 693 23.63 15.03 18.64
CA CYS A 693 23.42 14.74 20.06
C CYS A 693 23.26 13.22 20.27
N PRO A 694 24.08 12.59 21.13
CA PRO A 694 23.97 11.16 21.42
C PRO A 694 22.86 10.88 22.41
N GLU A 695 22.06 9.85 22.18
CA GLU A 695 21.08 9.38 23.17
C GLU A 695 21.78 8.83 24.43
N PRO A 696 21.20 9.01 25.65
CA PRO A 696 21.74 8.39 26.86
C PRO A 696 21.85 6.87 26.73
N LEU A 697 22.99 6.31 27.13
CA LEU A 697 23.26 4.88 27.00
C LEU A 697 22.34 4.02 27.86
N GLU A 698 21.82 4.58 28.95
CA GLU A 698 20.82 3.97 29.84
C GLU A 698 19.59 3.51 29.05
N LYS A 699 19.06 4.36 28.15
CA LYS A 699 17.95 4.00 27.27
C LYS A 699 18.30 2.79 26.40
N GLY A 700 19.52 2.78 25.85
CA GLY A 700 20.03 1.68 25.04
C GLY A 700 20.18 0.35 25.77
N ILE A 701 20.68 0.38 27.01
CA ILE A 701 20.84 -0.81 27.85
C ILE A 701 19.47 -1.42 28.15
N LEU A 702 18.49 -0.59 28.54
CA LEU A 702 17.12 -1.04 28.76
C LEU A 702 16.49 -1.58 27.47
N ARG A 703 16.66 -0.92 26.32
CA ARG A 703 16.18 -1.45 25.03
C ARG A 703 16.78 -2.81 24.70
N ARG A 704 18.08 -3.02 24.97
CA ARG A 704 18.70 -4.35 24.78
C ARG A 704 18.13 -5.40 25.73
N LYS A 705 17.84 -5.05 26.99
CA LYS A 705 17.21 -5.93 27.99
C LYS A 705 15.86 -6.47 27.51
N TYR A 706 15.07 -5.63 26.84
CA TYR A 706 13.76 -5.99 26.28
C TYR A 706 13.80 -6.44 24.81
N GLU A 707 14.99 -6.57 24.21
CA GLU A 707 15.19 -6.98 22.81
C GLU A 707 14.47 -6.11 21.77
N ILE A 708 14.39 -4.81 22.03
CA ILE A 708 13.72 -3.81 21.19
C ILE A 708 14.75 -2.90 20.50
N TYR A 709 14.43 -2.47 19.28
CA TYR A 709 15.28 -1.57 18.50
C TYR A 709 14.69 -0.16 18.44
N VAL A 710 15.57 0.84 18.40
CA VAL A 710 15.20 2.25 18.31
C VAL A 710 15.12 2.70 16.86
N ASN A 711 14.14 3.57 16.56
CA ASN A 711 14.05 4.25 15.27
C ASN A 711 14.90 5.54 15.26
N LYS A 712 15.02 6.20 14.11
CA LYS A 712 15.88 7.38 13.88
C LYS A 712 15.57 8.59 14.78
N ASP A 713 14.40 8.64 15.39
CA ASP A 713 13.88 9.76 16.19
C ASP A 713 13.79 9.43 17.69
N GLY A 714 14.23 8.24 18.11
CA GLY A 714 14.19 7.76 19.49
C GLY A 714 12.97 6.89 19.84
N THR A 715 11.94 6.86 18.99
CA THR A 715 10.70 6.10 19.22
C THR A 715 10.85 4.61 18.86
N ILE A 716 9.94 3.79 19.39
CA ILE A 716 9.82 2.37 19.11
C ILE A 716 8.48 2.11 18.42
N ARG A 717 8.49 1.38 17.29
CA ARG A 717 7.31 1.26 16.43
C ARG A 717 7.09 -0.14 15.90
N PHE A 718 5.84 -0.42 15.61
CA PHE A 718 5.40 -1.66 15.00
C PHE A 718 4.56 -1.34 13.75
N ASP A 719 4.99 -1.82 12.58
CA ASP A 719 4.31 -1.60 11.30
C ASP A 719 3.23 -2.69 11.09
N LEU A 720 2.03 -2.29 10.69
CA LEU A 720 0.86 -3.12 10.42
C LEU A 720 0.18 -2.71 9.10
N THR A 721 -0.43 -3.66 8.40
CA THR A 721 -1.34 -3.33 7.29
C THR A 721 -2.67 -2.80 7.81
N ASP A 722 -3.19 -1.73 7.21
CA ASP A 722 -4.42 -1.07 7.67
C ASP A 722 -5.68 -1.73 7.09
N ILE A 723 -6.64 -2.04 7.96
CA ILE A 723 -7.95 -2.57 7.59
C ILE A 723 -9.05 -1.77 8.31
N PRO A 724 -10.12 -1.33 7.61
CA PRO A 724 -11.20 -0.63 8.27
C PRO A 724 -12.03 -1.61 9.10
N LEU A 725 -12.57 -1.12 10.20
CA LEU A 725 -13.52 -1.85 11.02
C LEU A 725 -14.53 -0.86 11.58
N THR A 726 -15.81 -1.13 11.40
CA THR A 726 -16.87 -0.31 12.02
C THR A 726 -17.56 -1.00 13.17
N HIS A 727 -17.53 -2.33 13.21
CA HIS A 727 -18.25 -3.10 14.21
C HIS A 727 -17.49 -4.36 14.58
N PHE A 728 -17.55 -4.75 15.85
CA PHE A 728 -16.86 -5.92 16.36
C PHE A 728 -17.71 -6.65 17.40
N ARG A 729 -17.49 -7.96 17.52
CA ARG A 729 -17.96 -8.74 18.66
C ARG A 729 -16.84 -8.82 19.69
N PRO A 730 -17.11 -8.63 21.00
CA PRO A 730 -16.07 -8.75 22.02
C PRO A 730 -15.25 -10.05 21.94
N ARG A 731 -15.89 -11.18 21.57
CA ARG A 731 -15.21 -12.47 21.32
C ARG A 731 -14.06 -12.35 20.31
N GLU A 732 -14.30 -11.70 19.17
CA GLU A 732 -13.37 -11.65 18.03
C GLU A 732 -12.02 -11.03 18.39
N ILE A 733 -12.02 -10.15 19.39
CA ILE A 733 -10.86 -9.36 19.78
C ILE A 733 -10.30 -9.74 21.16
N GLY A 734 -10.88 -10.78 21.78
CA GLY A 734 -10.51 -11.24 23.12
C GLY A 734 -10.90 -10.26 24.24
N LEU A 735 -11.94 -9.44 24.06
CA LEU A 735 -12.40 -8.46 25.03
C LEU A 735 -13.53 -9.05 25.90
N SER A 736 -13.38 -9.01 27.23
CA SER A 736 -14.47 -9.40 28.13
C SER A 736 -15.57 -8.33 28.16
N VAL A 737 -16.81 -8.75 28.43
CA VAL A 737 -17.96 -7.82 28.53
C VAL A 737 -17.74 -6.79 29.64
N GLU A 738 -17.16 -7.19 30.77
CA GLU A 738 -16.84 -6.28 31.88
C GLU A 738 -15.82 -5.22 31.46
N LYS A 739 -14.78 -5.62 30.72
CA LYS A 739 -13.77 -4.67 30.20
C LYS A 739 -14.37 -3.79 29.11
N ALA A 740 -15.26 -4.31 28.26
CA ALA A 740 -15.99 -3.51 27.28
C ALA A 740 -16.82 -2.40 27.96
N HIS A 741 -17.52 -2.72 29.06
CA HIS A 741 -18.24 -1.73 29.87
C HIS A 741 -17.31 -0.66 30.44
N GLN A 742 -16.15 -1.06 30.97
CA GLN A 742 -15.14 -0.12 31.47
C GLN A 742 -14.62 0.84 30.39
N LEU A 743 -14.54 0.37 29.13
CA LEU A 743 -14.13 1.17 27.97
C LEU A 743 -15.25 2.04 27.40
N GLY A 744 -16.48 1.93 27.91
CA GLY A 744 -17.65 2.71 27.52
C GLY A 744 -18.50 2.10 26.40
N TYR A 745 -18.41 0.78 26.20
CA TYR A 745 -19.32 0.00 25.34
C TYR A 745 -20.40 -0.60 26.23
N GLU A 746 -21.57 0.06 26.33
CA GLU A 746 -22.65 -0.35 27.24
C GLU A 746 -23.81 -1.05 26.50
N MET A 747 -23.95 -0.79 25.20
CA MET A 747 -25.05 -1.26 24.35
C MET A 747 -24.47 -1.83 23.05
N ASP A 748 -25.21 -2.75 22.44
CA ASP A 748 -24.95 -3.25 21.10
C ASP A 748 -25.55 -2.35 20.01
N VAL A 749 -25.39 -2.71 18.73
CA VAL A 749 -25.89 -1.95 17.57
C VAL A 749 -27.42 -1.84 17.48
N PHE A 750 -28.16 -2.67 18.25
CA PHE A 750 -29.62 -2.69 18.27
C PHE A 750 -30.19 -2.08 19.56
N ASP A 751 -29.38 -1.24 20.22
CA ASP A 751 -29.70 -0.59 21.49
C ASP A 751 -30.06 -1.58 22.62
N GLN A 752 -29.56 -2.81 22.56
CA GLN A 752 -29.69 -3.77 23.67
C GLN A 752 -28.48 -3.67 24.61
N PRO A 753 -28.67 -3.80 25.93
CA PRO A 753 -27.56 -3.85 26.87
C PRO A 753 -26.56 -4.96 26.53
N LEU A 754 -25.27 -4.62 26.55
CA LEU A 754 -24.19 -5.58 26.29
C LEU A 754 -24.09 -6.57 27.46
N LYS A 755 -24.29 -7.86 27.17
CA LYS A 755 -24.30 -8.96 28.14
C LYS A 755 -23.59 -10.21 27.60
N ASP A 756 -23.55 -10.37 26.29
CA ASP A 756 -23.00 -11.52 25.60
C ASP A 756 -21.83 -11.08 24.68
N PRO A 757 -20.67 -11.77 24.71
CA PRO A 757 -19.56 -11.46 23.80
C PRO A 757 -19.83 -11.70 22.31
N GLU A 758 -20.97 -12.31 21.94
CA GLU A 758 -21.45 -12.46 20.56
C GLU A 758 -22.28 -11.27 20.06
N GLN A 759 -22.69 -10.37 20.95
CA GLN A 759 -23.37 -9.12 20.56
C GLN A 759 -22.42 -8.22 19.77
N LEU A 760 -22.98 -7.56 18.77
CA LEU A 760 -22.22 -6.72 17.86
C LEU A 760 -22.19 -5.28 18.38
N CYS A 761 -20.99 -4.73 18.58
CA CYS A 761 -20.77 -3.36 19.06
C CYS A 761 -20.28 -2.46 17.92
N GLU A 762 -20.75 -1.21 17.86
CA GLU A 762 -20.19 -0.18 16.98
C GLU A 762 -18.86 0.34 17.53
N LEU A 763 -17.79 0.26 16.73
CA LEU A 763 -16.44 0.65 17.10
C LEU A 763 -16.33 2.17 17.23
N LYS A 764 -15.83 2.64 18.38
CA LYS A 764 -15.58 4.07 18.57
C LYS A 764 -14.39 4.54 17.73
N VAL A 765 -14.47 5.78 17.25
CA VAL A 765 -13.65 6.26 16.12
C VAL A 765 -12.12 6.30 16.30
N GLN A 766 -11.60 6.29 17.52
CA GLN A 766 -10.15 6.24 17.83
C GLN A 766 -9.73 4.93 18.52
N ASP A 767 -10.63 3.94 18.59
CA ASP A 767 -10.31 2.62 19.11
C ASP A 767 -9.75 1.73 17.99
N ILE A 768 -8.73 0.93 18.32
CA ILE A 768 -8.03 0.05 17.38
C ILE A 768 -7.87 -1.36 17.94
N VAL A 769 -7.75 -2.32 17.01
CA VAL A 769 -7.51 -3.74 17.29
C VAL A 769 -6.30 -4.19 16.45
N PRO A 770 -5.07 -4.06 16.99
CA PRO A 770 -3.86 -4.51 16.30
C PRO A 770 -3.67 -6.04 16.39
N SER A 771 -2.68 -6.57 15.68
CA SER A 771 -2.35 -8.00 15.73
C SER A 771 -1.86 -8.44 17.12
N ILE A 772 -2.01 -9.74 17.43
CA ILE A 772 -1.45 -10.36 18.64
C ILE A 772 0.07 -10.13 18.73
N SER A 773 0.78 -10.24 17.60
CA SER A 773 2.24 -10.01 17.54
C SER A 773 2.62 -8.56 17.89
N CYS A 774 1.76 -7.59 17.57
CA CYS A 774 1.92 -6.21 18.04
C CYS A 774 1.72 -6.14 19.55
N GLY A 775 0.67 -6.74 20.11
CA GLY A 775 0.41 -6.76 21.55
C GLY A 775 1.58 -7.31 22.36
N GLU A 776 2.14 -8.46 21.96
CA GLU A 776 3.33 -9.06 22.58
C GLU A 776 4.56 -8.15 22.50
N PHE A 777 4.73 -7.46 21.37
CA PHE A 777 5.78 -6.46 21.22
C PHE A 777 5.57 -5.25 22.14
N LEU A 778 4.34 -4.74 22.24
CA LEU A 778 3.99 -3.59 23.10
C LEU A 778 4.16 -3.90 24.58
N VAL A 779 3.96 -5.14 25.04
CA VAL A 779 4.28 -5.54 26.43
C VAL A 779 5.77 -5.32 26.73
N ARG A 780 6.66 -5.68 25.79
CA ARG A 780 8.11 -5.43 25.95
C ARG A 780 8.43 -3.94 25.95
N VAL A 781 7.73 -3.14 25.13
CA VAL A 781 7.88 -1.67 25.13
C VAL A 781 7.37 -1.07 26.44
N ALA A 782 6.24 -1.54 26.96
CA ALA A 782 5.68 -1.12 28.25
C ALA A 782 6.66 -1.40 29.40
N GLY A 783 7.21 -2.62 29.45
CA GLY A 783 8.26 -2.97 30.42
C GLY A 783 9.50 -2.09 30.31
N PHE A 784 9.93 -1.76 29.08
CA PHE A 784 11.01 -0.79 28.85
C PHE A 784 10.67 0.60 29.39
N VAL A 785 9.47 1.12 29.12
CA VAL A 785 9.04 2.44 29.60
C VAL A 785 8.95 2.47 31.12
N ASP A 786 8.44 1.42 31.75
CA ASP A 786 8.35 1.32 33.22
C ASP A 786 9.73 1.30 33.88
N ASP A 787 10.65 0.48 33.39
CA ASP A 787 12.03 0.46 33.88
C ASP A 787 12.73 1.79 33.61
N LEU A 788 12.41 2.48 32.51
CA LEU A 788 12.94 3.80 32.20
C LEU A 788 12.42 4.86 33.19
N LEU A 789 11.11 4.88 33.48
CA LEU A 789 10.51 5.76 34.47
C LEU A 789 11.13 5.52 35.87
N GLU A 790 11.17 4.27 36.31
CA GLU A 790 11.65 3.89 37.65
C GLU A 790 13.15 4.11 37.82
N ARG A 791 13.97 3.61 36.90
CA ARG A 791 15.41 3.49 37.11
C ARG A 791 16.21 4.65 36.53
N PHE A 792 15.72 5.30 35.49
CA PHE A 792 16.42 6.44 34.87
C PHE A 792 15.83 7.77 35.34
N TYR A 793 14.50 7.90 35.35
CA TYR A 793 13.85 9.13 35.81
C TYR A 793 13.56 9.14 37.32
N GLY A 794 13.55 8.00 38.01
CA GLY A 794 13.18 7.95 39.43
C GLY A 794 11.70 8.28 39.68
N MET A 795 10.82 7.73 38.84
CA MET A 795 9.37 7.94 38.86
C MET A 795 8.62 6.61 39.02
N PRO A 796 7.36 6.61 39.48
CA PRO A 796 6.55 5.41 39.49
C PRO A 796 6.40 4.80 38.08
N ARG A 797 6.29 3.47 38.03
CA ARG A 797 5.91 2.72 36.82
C ARG A 797 4.50 3.14 36.38
N TYR A 798 4.22 3.12 35.08
CA TYR A 798 2.94 3.53 34.51
C TYR A 798 2.11 2.34 34.03
N TYR A 799 2.66 1.47 33.17
CA TYR A 799 1.90 0.40 32.54
C TYR A 799 1.69 -0.81 33.46
N ASN A 800 2.77 -1.29 34.10
CA ASN A 800 2.81 -2.53 34.88
C ASN A 800 2.28 -3.76 34.10
N ALA A 801 2.45 -3.76 32.76
CA ALA A 801 1.92 -4.79 31.88
C ALA A 801 2.78 -6.06 31.91
N LEU A 802 2.13 -7.21 32.12
CA LEU A 802 2.76 -8.54 32.05
C LEU A 802 2.27 -9.34 30.85
N THR A 803 1.03 -9.08 30.45
CA THR A 803 0.32 -9.74 29.36
C THR A 803 -0.22 -8.69 28.39
N ARG A 804 -0.59 -9.12 27.17
CA ARG A 804 -1.15 -8.19 26.18
C ARG A 804 -2.50 -7.64 26.63
N GLU A 805 -3.25 -8.41 27.41
CA GLU A 805 -4.54 -8.01 27.99
C GLU A 805 -4.39 -6.79 28.91
N ASP A 806 -3.23 -6.62 29.55
CA ASP A 806 -2.93 -5.43 30.38
C ASP A 806 -2.74 -4.15 29.53
N ILE A 807 -2.42 -4.29 28.24
CA ILE A 807 -2.31 -3.15 27.31
C ILE A 807 -3.69 -2.59 26.93
N VAL A 808 -4.76 -3.37 27.11
CA VAL A 808 -6.13 -2.97 26.74
C VAL A 808 -6.61 -1.77 27.57
N GLY A 809 -6.92 -0.69 26.87
CA GLY A 809 -7.33 0.61 27.42
C GLY A 809 -6.23 1.67 27.40
N HIS A 810 -4.96 1.29 27.22
CA HIS A 810 -3.87 2.25 27.09
C HIS A 810 -3.86 2.94 25.73
N LEU A 811 -3.30 4.15 25.73
CA LEU A 811 -3.22 5.02 24.57
C LEU A 811 -1.96 4.76 23.74
N GLY A 812 -2.11 4.91 22.44
CA GLY A 812 -1.05 4.84 21.45
C GLY A 812 -1.10 6.01 20.47
N ILE A 813 -0.10 6.05 19.60
CA ILE A 813 -0.02 6.97 18.46
C ILE A 813 0.01 6.12 17.20
N GLY A 814 -1.01 6.29 16.35
CA GLY A 814 -0.97 5.82 14.97
C GLY A 814 -0.25 6.83 14.09
N LEU A 815 0.77 6.39 13.35
CA LEU A 815 1.57 7.26 12.50
C LEU A 815 1.88 6.60 11.16
N ALA A 816 1.49 7.28 10.09
CA ALA A 816 1.68 6.83 8.73
C ALA A 816 3.04 7.24 8.16
N PRO A 817 3.63 6.43 7.26
CA PRO A 817 4.75 6.88 6.43
C PRO A 817 4.45 8.17 5.66
N HIS A 818 5.47 8.98 5.39
CA HIS A 818 5.38 10.28 4.71
C HIS A 818 4.51 11.35 5.42
N THR A 819 4.09 11.10 6.66
CA THR A 819 3.35 12.05 7.49
C THR A 819 4.19 12.56 8.65
N SER A 820 3.75 13.65 9.26
CA SER A 820 4.31 14.24 10.48
C SER A 820 3.31 14.37 11.63
N GLY A 821 2.03 14.07 11.39
CA GLY A 821 0.98 14.11 12.41
C GLY A 821 0.64 12.70 12.87
N GLY A 822 0.84 12.44 14.16
CA GLY A 822 0.32 11.22 14.81
C GLY A 822 -1.13 11.40 15.19
N ILE A 823 -1.91 10.33 15.15
CA ILE A 823 -3.30 10.30 15.61
C ILE A 823 -3.37 9.50 16.91
N LEU A 824 -3.95 10.10 17.95
CA LEU A 824 -4.17 9.41 19.22
C LEU A 824 -5.15 8.24 19.03
N CYS A 825 -4.80 7.07 19.55
CA CYS A 825 -5.69 5.91 19.54
C CYS A 825 -5.69 5.18 20.88
N ARG A 826 -6.69 4.32 21.09
CA ARG A 826 -6.81 3.44 22.25
C ARG A 826 -6.89 1.98 21.80
N ILE A 827 -6.11 1.11 22.43
CA ILE A 827 -6.10 -0.32 22.11
C ILE A 827 -7.23 -1.00 22.89
N ILE A 828 -8.14 -1.70 22.20
CA ILE A 828 -9.30 -2.34 22.84
C ILE A 828 -9.30 -3.88 22.80
N GLY A 829 -8.38 -4.48 22.06
CA GLY A 829 -8.25 -5.93 21.93
C GLY A 829 -7.21 -6.29 20.87
N PHE A 830 -7.12 -7.57 20.51
CA PHE A 830 -6.12 -8.06 19.55
C PHE A 830 -6.72 -9.07 18.57
N THR A 831 -6.18 -9.12 17.35
CA THR A 831 -6.58 -10.08 16.32
C THR A 831 -5.46 -11.04 15.94
N ARG A 832 -5.81 -12.25 15.48
CA ARG A 832 -4.84 -13.21 14.91
C ARG A 832 -4.32 -12.78 13.53
N ALA A 833 -5.05 -11.92 12.82
CA ALA A 833 -4.63 -11.44 11.51
C ALA A 833 -3.42 -10.49 11.63
N SER A 834 -2.56 -10.47 10.61
CA SER A 834 -1.38 -9.60 10.54
C SER A 834 -1.73 -8.17 10.08
N VAL A 835 -2.73 -7.56 10.73
CA VAL A 835 -3.30 -6.26 10.34
C VAL A 835 -3.63 -5.41 11.57
N CYS A 836 -3.90 -4.12 11.35
CA CYS A 836 -4.49 -3.21 12.33
C CYS A 836 -5.91 -2.87 11.89
N PHE A 837 -6.90 -3.40 12.62
CA PHE A 837 -8.27 -2.95 12.45
C PHE A 837 -8.48 -1.61 13.16
N GLY A 838 -9.15 -0.68 12.50
CA GLY A 838 -9.51 0.61 13.08
C GLY A 838 -10.64 1.27 12.30
N HIS A 839 -11.30 2.24 12.93
CA HIS A 839 -12.40 2.97 12.28
C HIS A 839 -11.90 3.64 10.97
N PRO A 840 -12.69 3.68 9.88
CA PRO A 840 -12.26 4.32 8.63
C PRO A 840 -11.73 5.76 8.82
N PHE A 841 -12.33 6.54 9.72
CA PHE A 841 -11.82 7.87 10.07
C PHE A 841 -10.42 7.86 10.68
N PHE A 842 -10.08 6.85 11.49
CA PHE A 842 -8.75 6.74 12.06
C PHE A 842 -7.71 6.52 10.96
N HIS A 843 -7.99 5.66 9.98
CA HIS A 843 -7.11 5.42 8.82
C HIS A 843 -7.03 6.63 7.89
N ALA A 844 -8.16 7.20 7.52
CA ALA A 844 -8.21 8.40 6.66
C ALA A 844 -7.53 9.63 7.29
N ALA A 845 -7.63 9.83 8.60
CA ALA A 845 -6.94 10.92 9.30
C ALA A 845 -5.42 10.83 9.23
N LYS A 846 -4.88 9.62 9.04
CA LYS A 846 -3.45 9.37 8.80
C LYS A 846 -3.09 9.49 7.31
N ARG A 847 -4.02 9.93 6.46
CA ARG A 847 -3.86 10.07 5.00
C ARG A 847 -3.59 8.72 4.33
N ARG A 848 -4.35 7.70 4.74
CA ARG A 848 -4.18 6.30 4.39
C ARG A 848 -5.50 5.66 3.99
N ASN A 849 -5.40 4.72 3.05
CA ASN A 849 -6.53 3.93 2.57
C ASN A 849 -6.28 2.46 2.88
N ALA A 850 -7.33 1.66 2.90
CA ALA A 850 -7.21 0.21 3.04
C ALA A 850 -6.99 -0.47 1.67
N ASP A 851 -6.13 0.11 0.84
CA ASP A 851 -5.73 -0.45 -0.45
C ASP A 851 -4.43 -1.27 -0.35
N GLY A 852 -3.97 -1.60 0.86
CA GLY A 852 -2.69 -2.25 1.14
C GLY A 852 -1.61 -1.31 1.68
N ASP A 853 -2.00 -0.13 2.15
CA ASP A 853 -1.11 0.74 2.92
C ASP A 853 -0.76 0.13 4.29
N GLU A 854 0.34 0.65 4.85
CA GLU A 854 0.88 0.22 6.12
C GLU A 854 1.12 1.43 7.01
N ASP A 855 0.77 1.30 8.28
CA ASP A 855 0.99 2.30 9.32
C ASP A 855 1.72 1.74 10.52
N SER A 856 2.23 2.65 11.35
CA SER A 856 2.94 2.28 12.57
C SER A 856 2.13 2.63 13.82
N VAL A 857 2.17 1.73 14.80
CA VAL A 857 1.64 1.96 16.15
C VAL A 857 2.81 2.05 17.13
N MET A 858 2.74 3.02 18.04
CA MET A 858 3.64 3.15 19.18
C MET A 858 2.86 3.51 20.45
N LEU A 859 3.36 3.13 21.62
CA LEU A 859 2.74 3.52 22.90
C LEU A 859 2.91 5.03 23.13
N LEU A 860 1.88 5.69 23.69
CA LEU A 860 1.91 7.14 23.89
C LEU A 860 3.10 7.57 24.75
N MET A 861 3.31 6.96 25.92
CA MET A 861 4.43 7.30 26.81
C MET A 861 5.81 7.07 26.17
N ASP A 862 5.97 6.07 25.28
CA ASP A 862 7.24 5.91 24.55
C ASP A 862 7.49 7.10 23.63
N GLY A 863 6.47 7.51 22.88
CA GLY A 863 6.52 8.71 22.04
C GLY A 863 6.91 9.95 22.84
N LEU A 864 6.23 10.23 23.95
CA LEU A 864 6.47 11.45 24.74
C LEU A 864 7.86 11.48 25.41
N LEU A 865 8.33 10.33 25.95
CA LEU A 865 9.60 10.26 26.69
C LEU A 865 10.82 10.18 25.76
N ASN A 866 10.73 9.49 24.63
CA ASN A 866 11.91 9.11 23.85
C ASN A 866 12.07 9.87 22.53
N PHE A 867 11.01 10.47 22.00
CA PHE A 867 11.10 11.29 20.79
C PHE A 867 11.93 12.56 21.03
N SER A 868 12.84 12.91 20.11
CA SER A 868 13.43 14.25 20.12
C SER A 868 13.76 14.75 18.72
N ARG A 869 13.47 16.03 18.45
CA ARG A 869 13.85 16.71 17.22
C ARG A 869 15.37 16.76 17.05
N SER A 870 16.14 16.75 18.14
CA SER A 870 17.61 16.69 18.12
C SER A 870 18.18 15.36 17.60
N TYR A 871 17.38 14.30 17.53
CA TYR A 871 17.78 13.02 16.93
C TYR A 871 17.49 12.95 15.43
N LEU A 872 16.58 13.80 14.93
CA LEU A 872 16.16 13.75 13.54
C LEU A 872 17.32 14.05 12.59
N PRO A 873 17.50 13.26 11.51
CA PRO A 873 18.55 13.50 10.53
C PRO A 873 18.50 14.92 9.95
N LYS A 874 19.66 15.56 9.73
CA LYS A 874 19.77 16.90 9.14
C LYS A 874 19.20 16.97 7.71
N GLY A 875 19.26 15.86 6.96
CA GLY A 875 18.75 15.81 5.60
C GLY A 875 17.24 16.04 5.53
N ARG A 876 16.74 16.59 4.41
CA ARG A 876 15.32 16.98 4.27
C ARG A 876 14.31 15.83 4.45
N GLY A 877 14.70 14.58 4.25
CA GLY A 877 13.87 13.41 4.57
C GLY A 877 13.85 13.00 6.05
N GLY A 878 14.60 13.69 6.92
CA GLY A 878 14.73 13.36 8.34
C GLY A 878 13.43 13.52 9.11
N LEU A 879 12.66 14.56 8.78
CA LEU A 879 11.38 14.92 9.42
C LEU A 879 10.20 14.04 8.98
N MET A 880 10.36 13.25 7.90
CA MET A 880 9.32 12.30 7.49
C MET A 880 9.13 11.22 8.54
N ASP A 881 7.89 10.79 8.72
CA ASP A 881 7.52 9.72 9.63
C ASP A 881 7.87 10.08 11.08
N ALA A 882 7.91 11.35 11.47
CA ALA A 882 8.16 11.76 12.86
C ALA A 882 6.87 12.33 13.46
N PRO A 883 6.50 12.00 14.72
CA PRO A 883 5.30 12.55 15.35
C PRO A 883 5.54 14.00 15.78
N LEU A 884 5.54 14.95 14.83
CA LEU A 884 5.79 16.38 15.09
C LEU A 884 4.59 17.08 15.70
N VAL A 885 3.41 16.48 15.63
CA VAL A 885 2.16 16.92 16.26
C VAL A 885 1.28 15.69 16.54
N LEU A 886 0.49 15.74 17.61
CA LEU A 886 -0.48 14.71 17.97
C LEU A 886 -1.90 15.25 17.84
N ALA A 887 -2.70 14.69 16.94
CA ALA A 887 -4.14 14.95 16.87
C ALA A 887 -4.85 14.13 17.95
N ILE A 888 -5.46 14.83 18.91
CA ILE A 888 -6.10 14.18 20.06
C ILE A 888 -7.56 13.80 19.81
N ARG A 889 -8.20 14.44 18.82
CA ARG A 889 -9.60 14.22 18.46
C ARG A 889 -9.75 14.09 16.95
N LEU A 890 -10.55 13.12 16.52
CA LEU A 890 -10.97 13.00 15.13
C LEU A 890 -12.22 13.84 14.84
N ASP A 891 -12.13 14.67 13.80
CA ASP A 891 -13.27 15.37 13.20
C ASP A 891 -13.47 14.86 11.76
N PRO A 892 -14.60 14.20 11.43
CA PRO A 892 -14.89 13.69 10.09
C PRO A 892 -14.89 14.77 8.99
N ASN A 893 -15.07 16.04 9.35
CA ASN A 893 -14.97 17.15 8.40
C ASN A 893 -13.51 17.44 8.00
N GLU A 894 -12.54 17.04 8.83
CA GLU A 894 -11.12 17.32 8.64
C GLU A 894 -10.30 16.13 8.13
N VAL A 895 -10.90 14.94 8.02
CA VAL A 895 -10.24 13.76 7.46
C VAL A 895 -10.29 13.76 5.92
N ASP A 896 -9.59 12.81 5.30
CA ASP A 896 -9.61 12.65 3.85
C ASP A 896 -11.04 12.41 3.31
N LYS A 897 -11.33 12.98 2.13
CA LYS A 897 -12.65 12.94 1.48
C LYS A 897 -13.10 11.51 1.16
N GLU A 898 -12.17 10.57 0.98
CA GLU A 898 -12.50 9.17 0.68
C GLU A 898 -13.34 8.52 1.80
N ALA A 899 -13.06 8.84 3.07
CA ALA A 899 -13.87 8.35 4.18
C ALA A 899 -15.29 8.94 4.21
N GLN A 900 -15.52 10.06 3.54
CA GLN A 900 -16.84 10.69 3.41
C GLN A 900 -17.70 10.00 2.33
N ASN A 901 -17.08 9.20 1.46
CA ASN A 901 -17.74 8.39 0.44
C ASN A 901 -18.11 6.99 0.95
N ILE A 902 -17.99 6.71 2.24
CA ILE A 902 -18.43 5.43 2.80
C ILE A 902 -19.96 5.45 2.93
N ASP A 903 -20.63 4.43 2.40
CA ASP A 903 -22.06 4.21 2.59
C ASP A 903 -22.36 3.52 3.93
N VAL A 904 -23.46 3.91 4.56
CA VAL A 904 -23.81 3.50 5.94
C VAL A 904 -25.24 2.93 6.03
N HIS A 905 -25.76 2.42 4.91
CA HIS A 905 -27.03 1.71 4.88
C HIS A 905 -26.92 0.29 5.46
N TRP A 906 -28.00 -0.14 6.11
CA TRP A 906 -28.19 -1.53 6.51
C TRP A 906 -28.60 -2.43 5.34
N GLU A 907 -29.30 -1.87 4.35
CA GLU A 907 -29.76 -2.58 3.16
C GLU A 907 -29.81 -1.59 1.98
N TYR A 908 -29.48 -2.05 0.78
CA TYR A 908 -29.55 -1.21 -0.41
C TYR A 908 -30.96 -1.22 -1.03
N PRO A 909 -31.44 -0.06 -1.53
CA PRO A 909 -32.77 0.05 -2.10
C PRO A 909 -32.88 -0.65 -3.46
N LEU A 910 -34.10 -1.04 -3.85
CA LEU A 910 -34.34 -1.73 -5.13
C LEU A 910 -33.96 -0.87 -6.34
N GLU A 911 -34.17 0.44 -6.25
CA GLU A 911 -33.81 1.42 -7.27
C GLU A 911 -32.30 1.42 -7.57
N PHE A 912 -31.45 1.16 -6.55
CA PHE A 912 -30.01 1.05 -6.72
C PHE A 912 -29.65 -0.15 -7.60
N TYR A 913 -30.21 -1.33 -7.32
CA TYR A 913 -29.94 -2.53 -8.12
C TYR A 913 -30.40 -2.35 -9.57
N ARG A 914 -31.57 -1.75 -9.80
CA ARG A 914 -32.05 -1.42 -11.15
C ARG A 914 -31.12 -0.44 -11.88
N ALA A 915 -30.62 0.58 -11.19
CA ALA A 915 -29.66 1.53 -11.75
C ALA A 915 -28.32 0.86 -12.13
N SER A 916 -27.91 -0.19 -11.42
CA SER A 916 -26.70 -0.96 -11.75
C SER A 916 -26.82 -1.70 -13.08
N VAL A 917 -28.01 -2.23 -13.40
CA VAL A 917 -28.31 -2.92 -14.67
C VAL A 917 -28.28 -1.94 -15.84
N GLU A 918 -28.70 -0.70 -15.59
CA GLU A 918 -28.72 0.39 -16.58
C GLU A 918 -27.36 1.11 -16.75
N PHE A 919 -26.31 0.66 -16.05
CA PHE A 919 -24.98 1.28 -16.06
C PHE A 919 -24.98 2.77 -15.68
N ARG A 920 -25.91 3.19 -14.81
CA ARG A 920 -26.01 4.61 -14.41
C ARG A 920 -24.76 5.09 -13.69
N HIS A 921 -24.49 6.38 -13.79
CA HIS A 921 -23.40 6.99 -13.05
C HIS A 921 -23.75 7.04 -11.55
N PRO A 922 -22.84 6.70 -10.62
CA PRO A 922 -23.15 6.61 -9.18
C PRO A 922 -23.71 7.90 -8.59
N ARG A 923 -23.27 9.07 -9.08
CA ARG A 923 -23.81 10.38 -8.67
C ARG A 923 -25.31 10.57 -8.92
N GLU A 924 -25.90 9.86 -9.87
CA GLU A 924 -27.34 9.93 -10.14
C GLU A 924 -28.17 9.18 -9.09
N VAL A 925 -27.55 8.19 -8.43
CA VAL A 925 -28.18 7.33 -7.43
C VAL A 925 -27.77 7.75 -6.01
N GLN A 926 -26.70 8.52 -5.86
CA GLN A 926 -26.17 8.96 -4.56
C GLN A 926 -27.24 9.61 -3.67
N GLY A 927 -28.22 10.33 -4.23
CA GLY A 927 -29.27 11.00 -3.44
C GLY A 927 -30.27 10.06 -2.74
N ILE A 928 -30.31 8.77 -3.11
CA ILE A 928 -31.10 7.74 -2.42
C ILE A 928 -30.24 6.82 -1.52
N MET A 929 -28.94 7.09 -1.45
CA MET A 929 -27.98 6.38 -0.61
C MET A 929 -27.65 7.26 0.61
N ASP A 930 -27.40 6.63 1.76
CA ASP A 930 -26.96 7.27 3.00
C ASP A 930 -25.42 7.18 3.08
N MET A 931 -24.78 8.33 2.89
CA MET A 931 -23.32 8.45 2.88
C MET A 931 -22.84 9.17 4.14
N VAL A 932 -21.60 8.89 4.56
CA VAL A 932 -20.97 9.64 5.66
C VAL A 932 -20.96 11.15 5.39
N SER A 933 -20.73 11.57 4.14
CA SER A 933 -20.75 12.98 3.73
C SER A 933 -22.05 13.71 4.09
N ASP A 934 -23.19 13.02 4.05
CA ASP A 934 -24.51 13.58 4.38
C ASP A 934 -24.72 13.76 5.89
N ARG A 935 -23.94 13.03 6.70
CA ARG A 935 -24.04 13.04 8.17
C ARG A 935 -23.05 13.99 8.85
N ILE A 936 -22.08 14.55 8.12
CA ILE A 936 -21.09 15.48 8.70
C ILE A 936 -21.80 16.70 9.29
N LYS A 937 -21.28 17.22 10.42
CA LYS A 937 -21.89 18.31 11.22
C LYS A 937 -23.21 17.91 11.94
N SER A 938 -23.67 16.66 11.83
CA SER A 938 -24.81 16.15 12.61
C SER A 938 -24.37 15.39 13.88
N LEU A 939 -25.34 14.94 14.69
CA LEU A 939 -25.07 14.05 15.83
C LEU A 939 -24.60 12.65 15.38
N LEU A 940 -25.04 12.19 14.21
CA LEU A 940 -24.75 10.87 13.66
C LEU A 940 -23.42 10.81 12.88
N GLN A 941 -22.60 11.87 12.94
CA GLN A 941 -21.31 11.89 12.24
C GLN A 941 -20.30 10.85 12.77
N TYR A 942 -20.55 10.27 13.95
CA TYR A 942 -19.64 9.34 14.64
C TYR A 942 -20.30 8.00 15.02
N GLU A 943 -21.62 7.88 14.86
CA GLU A 943 -22.43 6.77 15.38
C GLU A 943 -23.53 6.41 14.35
N GLY A 944 -24.07 5.19 14.43
CA GLY A 944 -25.12 4.69 13.56
C GLY A 944 -24.65 4.23 12.19
N PHE A 945 -23.41 3.75 12.06
CA PHE A 945 -22.92 3.17 10.81
C PHE A 945 -23.67 1.86 10.51
N GLY A 946 -24.36 1.77 9.37
CA GLY A 946 -24.95 0.52 8.92
C GLY A 946 -23.97 -0.36 8.15
N MET A 947 -24.34 -1.63 8.00
CA MET A 947 -23.67 -2.61 7.15
C MET A 947 -24.71 -3.52 6.50
N THR A 948 -24.45 -3.94 5.26
CA THR A 948 -25.32 -4.90 4.55
C THR A 948 -24.96 -6.35 4.81
N HIS A 949 -23.66 -6.64 5.02
CA HIS A 949 -23.14 -8.00 5.18
C HIS A 949 -22.37 -8.11 6.48
N ASP A 950 -22.90 -8.90 7.42
CA ASP A 950 -22.12 -9.30 8.58
C ASP A 950 -21.14 -10.43 8.22
N THR A 951 -20.16 -10.67 9.08
CA THR A 951 -19.28 -11.83 9.06
C THR A 951 -19.28 -12.50 10.44
N MET A 952 -19.13 -13.80 10.55
CA MET A 952 -19.09 -14.46 11.87
C MET A 952 -17.81 -14.14 12.67
N ASP A 953 -16.66 -14.06 11.99
CA ASP A 953 -15.37 -13.72 12.58
C ASP A 953 -14.56 -12.85 11.60
N ILE A 954 -14.23 -11.63 12.01
CA ILE A 954 -13.41 -10.69 11.22
C ILE A 954 -11.99 -11.20 10.91
N ALA A 955 -11.55 -12.26 11.59
CA ALA A 955 -10.25 -12.87 11.41
C ALA A 955 -10.32 -14.28 10.79
N GLU A 956 -11.46 -14.74 10.27
CA GLU A 956 -11.59 -16.06 9.61
C GLU A 956 -10.90 -16.11 8.26
N GLY A 957 -9.82 -16.88 8.15
CA GLY A 957 -9.04 -17.03 6.93
C GLY A 957 -7.59 -17.43 7.22
N PRO A 958 -6.74 -17.56 6.18
CA PRO A 958 -5.33 -17.83 6.35
C PRO A 958 -4.64 -16.75 7.20
N ALA A 959 -3.89 -17.18 8.23
CA ALA A 959 -3.22 -16.26 9.15
C ALA A 959 -2.06 -15.48 8.49
N GLU A 960 -1.37 -16.12 7.55
CA GLU A 960 -0.31 -15.54 6.73
C GLU A 960 -0.46 -16.01 5.29
N SER A 961 -0.10 -15.15 4.33
CA SER A 961 -0.14 -15.51 2.92
C SER A 961 0.93 -16.56 2.58
N ALA A 962 0.61 -17.48 1.67
CA ALA A 962 1.55 -18.46 1.14
C ALA A 962 2.83 -17.82 0.55
N TYR A 963 2.74 -16.57 0.10
CA TYR A 963 3.89 -15.81 -0.34
C TYR A 963 4.97 -15.63 0.74
N LYS A 964 4.59 -15.54 2.02
CA LYS A 964 5.53 -15.43 3.14
C LYS A 964 6.05 -16.78 3.61
N THR A 965 5.22 -17.81 3.55
CA THR A 965 5.58 -19.16 4.03
C THR A 965 6.50 -19.88 3.05
N LEU A 966 6.37 -19.63 1.74
CA LEU A 966 7.27 -20.15 0.73
C LEU A 966 8.66 -19.49 0.83
N GLU A 967 9.72 -20.30 0.95
CA GLU A 967 11.07 -19.81 1.20
C GLU A 967 11.73 -19.26 -0.08
N SER A 968 11.71 -20.03 -1.17
CA SER A 968 12.43 -19.67 -2.39
C SER A 968 11.54 -18.97 -3.42
N MET A 969 12.15 -18.12 -4.26
CA MET A 969 11.44 -17.50 -5.39
C MET A 969 10.93 -18.56 -6.38
N MET A 970 11.63 -19.69 -6.48
CA MET A 970 11.24 -20.79 -7.35
C MET A 970 9.96 -21.46 -6.92
N ASP A 971 9.83 -21.74 -5.62
CA ASP A 971 8.61 -22.35 -5.08
C ASP A 971 7.44 -21.40 -5.26
N LYS A 972 7.66 -20.10 -5.03
CA LYS A 972 6.66 -19.05 -5.27
C LYS A 972 6.21 -18.98 -6.73
N MET A 973 7.14 -19.09 -7.67
CA MET A 973 6.82 -19.07 -9.10
C MET A 973 6.06 -20.32 -9.52
N THR A 974 6.52 -21.50 -9.08
CA THR A 974 5.86 -22.78 -9.38
C THR A 974 4.43 -22.78 -8.83
N ALA A 975 4.24 -22.39 -7.57
CA ALA A 975 2.93 -22.30 -6.95
C ALA A 975 2.03 -21.26 -7.66
N GLN A 976 2.56 -20.11 -8.07
CA GLN A 976 1.82 -19.13 -8.86
C GLN A 976 1.31 -19.72 -10.18
N VAL A 977 2.14 -20.48 -10.90
CA VAL A 977 1.77 -21.04 -12.21
C VAL A 977 0.84 -22.23 -12.06
N GLU A 978 1.04 -23.06 -11.03
CA GLU A 978 0.15 -24.18 -10.74
C GLU A 978 -1.26 -23.71 -10.37
N LEU A 979 -1.36 -22.63 -9.58
CA LEU A 979 -2.64 -21.98 -9.34
C LEU A 979 -3.25 -21.41 -10.62
N ALA A 980 -2.43 -20.81 -11.50
CA ALA A 980 -2.92 -20.28 -12.77
C ALA A 980 -3.53 -21.35 -13.69
N LYS A 981 -2.96 -22.57 -13.72
CA LYS A 981 -3.52 -23.69 -14.49
C LYS A 981 -4.88 -24.15 -13.97
N ARG A 982 -5.06 -24.14 -12.65
CA ARG A 982 -6.31 -24.58 -12.03
C ARG A 982 -7.42 -23.54 -12.17
N LEU A 983 -7.11 -22.29 -12.48
CA LEU A 983 -8.09 -21.22 -12.58
C LEU A 983 -8.63 -21.08 -14.01
N ARG A 984 -9.92 -21.38 -14.23
CA ARG A 984 -10.60 -21.16 -15.52
C ARG A 984 -10.45 -19.73 -16.06
N ALA A 985 -10.44 -18.75 -15.15
CA ALA A 985 -10.37 -17.33 -15.51
C ALA A 985 -8.97 -16.86 -15.92
N VAL A 986 -7.96 -17.71 -15.80
CA VAL A 986 -6.56 -17.38 -16.02
C VAL A 986 -6.04 -18.08 -17.28
N ASP A 987 -5.12 -17.42 -17.97
CA ASP A 987 -4.38 -17.94 -19.10
C ASP A 987 -2.92 -18.03 -18.63
N GLU A 988 -2.48 -19.25 -18.35
CA GLU A 988 -1.17 -19.54 -17.79
C GLU A 988 -0.04 -19.11 -18.73
N SER A 989 -0.23 -19.22 -20.04
CA SER A 989 0.76 -18.80 -21.04
C SER A 989 0.95 -17.29 -21.05
N ASP A 990 -0.13 -16.50 -20.95
CA ASP A 990 -0.04 -15.04 -20.81
C ASP A 990 0.61 -14.63 -19.49
N VAL A 991 0.24 -15.27 -18.36
CA VAL A 991 0.85 -15.01 -17.05
C VAL A 991 2.36 -15.25 -17.09
N VAL A 992 2.78 -16.39 -17.61
CA VAL A 992 4.21 -16.75 -17.75
C VAL A 992 4.92 -15.75 -18.66
N HIS A 993 4.35 -15.42 -19.82
CA HIS A 993 4.93 -14.45 -20.75
C HIS A 993 5.15 -13.09 -20.08
N ARG A 994 4.18 -12.59 -19.31
CA ARG A 994 4.29 -11.31 -18.61
C ARG A 994 5.32 -11.35 -17.49
N VAL A 995 5.38 -12.42 -16.70
CA VAL A 995 6.39 -12.57 -15.64
C VAL A 995 7.80 -12.56 -16.24
N ILE A 996 8.01 -13.30 -17.33
CA ILE A 996 9.30 -13.32 -18.02
C ILE A 996 9.67 -11.93 -18.54
N THR A 997 8.77 -11.27 -19.27
CA THR A 997 9.08 -9.99 -19.92
C THR A 997 9.16 -8.81 -18.98
N LYS A 998 8.44 -8.82 -17.85
CA LYS A 998 8.36 -7.70 -16.90
C LYS A 998 9.21 -7.87 -15.65
N HIS A 999 9.56 -9.09 -15.28
CA HIS A 999 10.35 -9.36 -14.08
C HIS A 999 11.70 -9.98 -14.42
N PHE A 1000 11.73 -11.17 -15.05
CA PHE A 1000 12.99 -11.92 -15.21
C PHE A 1000 13.94 -11.34 -16.26
N LEU A 1001 13.49 -11.04 -17.49
CA LEU A 1001 14.39 -10.48 -18.51
C LEU A 1001 14.96 -9.12 -18.08
N PRO A 1002 14.17 -8.16 -17.53
CA PRO A 1002 14.71 -6.91 -17.03
C PRO A 1002 15.75 -7.08 -15.92
N ASP A 1003 15.54 -8.01 -14.98
CA ASP A 1003 16.49 -8.29 -13.89
C ASP A 1003 17.79 -8.94 -14.42
N LEU A 1004 17.69 -9.92 -15.31
CA LEU A 1004 18.85 -10.55 -15.95
C LEU A 1004 19.70 -9.53 -16.73
N ILE A 1005 19.06 -8.70 -17.55
CA ILE A 1005 19.73 -7.63 -18.33
C ILE A 1005 20.34 -6.58 -17.39
N GLY A 1006 19.58 -6.16 -16.36
CA GLY A 1006 20.03 -5.17 -15.38
C GLY A 1006 21.23 -5.64 -14.57
N ASN A 1007 21.22 -6.89 -14.11
CA ASN A 1007 22.33 -7.50 -13.38
C ASN A 1007 23.54 -7.71 -14.28
N LEU A 1008 23.35 -8.13 -15.54
CA LEU A 1008 24.44 -8.26 -16.51
C LEU A 1008 25.11 -6.91 -16.79
N LYS A 1009 24.32 -5.86 -17.05
CA LYS A 1009 24.82 -4.50 -17.25
C LYS A 1009 25.54 -3.97 -16.01
N SER A 1010 24.99 -4.23 -14.82
CA SER A 1010 25.59 -3.84 -13.54
C SER A 1010 26.91 -4.57 -13.30
N PHE A 1011 27.00 -5.86 -13.65
CA PHE A 1011 28.22 -6.65 -13.55
C PHE A 1011 29.33 -6.09 -14.43
N SER A 1012 29.04 -5.74 -15.68
CA SER A 1012 30.03 -5.14 -16.60
C SER A 1012 30.47 -3.73 -16.18
N GLY A 1013 29.60 -2.98 -15.49
CA GLY A 1013 29.88 -1.60 -15.03
C GLY A 1013 30.31 -1.48 -13.56
N GLN A 1014 30.56 -2.60 -12.87
CA GLN A 1014 30.68 -2.63 -11.42
C GLN A 1014 31.96 -1.96 -10.87
N LYS A 1015 31.94 -1.66 -9.57
CA LYS A 1015 33.11 -1.22 -8.79
C LYS A 1015 33.65 -2.36 -7.92
N PHE A 1016 34.86 -2.22 -7.43
CA PHE A 1016 35.55 -3.18 -6.56
C PHE A 1016 35.71 -2.59 -5.17
N ARG A 1017 35.26 -3.29 -4.12
CA ARG A 1017 35.26 -2.77 -2.76
C ARG A 1017 36.20 -3.55 -1.85
N CYS A 1018 36.99 -2.85 -1.05
CA CYS A 1018 37.78 -3.45 0.02
C CYS A 1018 36.91 -3.77 1.23
N THR A 1019 36.94 -5.01 1.72
CA THR A 1019 36.15 -5.46 2.87
C THR A 1019 36.61 -4.91 4.21
N LYS A 1020 37.87 -4.44 4.30
CA LYS A 1020 38.46 -3.92 5.54
C LYS A 1020 38.30 -2.41 5.69
N CYS A 1021 38.80 -1.63 4.74
CA CYS A 1021 38.72 -0.17 4.79
C CYS A 1021 37.46 0.41 4.12
N GLY A 1022 36.72 -0.40 3.35
CA GLY A 1022 35.51 0.04 2.67
C GLY A 1022 35.72 0.81 1.37
N GLU A 1023 36.97 1.11 0.99
CA GLU A 1023 37.33 1.86 -0.22
C GLU A 1023 36.77 1.20 -1.48
N SER A 1024 36.30 2.01 -2.42
CA SER A 1024 35.65 1.53 -3.66
C SER A 1024 36.38 2.04 -4.89
N TYR A 1025 36.90 1.12 -5.69
CA TYR A 1025 37.67 1.40 -6.90
C TYR A 1025 36.82 1.16 -8.15
N ARG A 1026 36.90 2.07 -9.13
CA ARG A 1026 36.24 1.89 -10.43
C ARG A 1026 36.88 0.76 -11.26
N ARG A 1027 38.16 0.49 -11.05
CA ARG A 1027 38.94 -0.57 -11.72
C ARG A 1027 39.82 -1.27 -10.68
N VAL A 1028 40.14 -2.54 -10.91
CA VAL A 1028 41.10 -3.25 -10.05
C VAL A 1028 42.47 -2.58 -10.19
N PRO A 1029 43.13 -2.16 -9.09
CA PRO A 1029 44.51 -1.72 -9.12
C PRO A 1029 45.40 -2.82 -9.69
N LEU A 1030 46.46 -2.47 -10.44
CA LEU A 1030 47.37 -3.45 -11.01
C LEU A 1030 48.03 -4.36 -9.95
N SER A 1031 48.13 -3.88 -8.70
CA SER A 1031 48.60 -4.68 -7.56
C SER A 1031 47.64 -5.80 -7.14
N GLY A 1032 46.40 -5.82 -7.63
CA GLY A 1032 45.35 -6.76 -7.22
C GLY A 1032 44.79 -6.55 -5.82
N HIS A 1033 45.35 -5.61 -5.06
CA HIS A 1033 45.03 -5.35 -3.65
C HIS A 1033 44.67 -3.89 -3.43
N CYS A 1034 43.85 -3.64 -2.41
CA CYS A 1034 43.61 -2.30 -1.88
C CYS A 1034 44.93 -1.68 -1.37
N TYR A 1035 44.99 -0.35 -1.25
CA TYR A 1035 46.12 0.34 -0.61
C TYR A 1035 46.41 -0.17 0.82
N CYS A 1036 45.42 -0.75 1.50
CA CYS A 1036 45.58 -1.34 2.84
C CYS A 1036 46.02 -2.82 2.81
N GLY A 1037 46.46 -3.34 1.66
CA GLY A 1037 46.95 -4.70 1.48
C GLY A 1037 45.87 -5.79 1.47
N HIS A 1038 44.58 -5.44 1.54
CA HIS A 1038 43.48 -6.42 1.52
C HIS A 1038 42.95 -6.67 0.11
N LYS A 1039 42.43 -7.88 -0.10
CA LYS A 1039 41.79 -8.28 -1.35
C LYS A 1039 40.54 -7.43 -1.62
N LEU A 1040 40.34 -7.10 -2.89
CA LEU A 1040 39.14 -6.42 -3.36
C LEU A 1040 38.08 -7.44 -3.76
N ASN A 1041 36.84 -7.19 -3.35
CA ASN A 1041 35.70 -8.01 -3.73
C ASN A 1041 34.87 -7.31 -4.82
N LEU A 1042 34.27 -8.14 -5.68
CA LEU A 1042 33.23 -7.71 -6.61
C LEU A 1042 32.03 -7.18 -5.83
N THR A 1043 31.35 -6.19 -6.40
CA THR A 1043 30.08 -5.68 -5.85
C THR A 1043 28.89 -6.46 -6.39
N VAL A 1044 29.01 -7.03 -7.59
CA VAL A 1044 28.03 -7.93 -8.22
C VAL A 1044 28.73 -9.22 -8.63
N TYR A 1045 28.19 -10.35 -8.16
CA TYR A 1045 28.76 -11.68 -8.42
C TYR A 1045 28.06 -12.37 -9.59
N GLU A 1046 28.75 -13.28 -10.27
CA GLU A 1046 28.20 -14.09 -11.38
C GLU A 1046 26.90 -14.80 -11.00
N ALA A 1047 26.84 -15.37 -9.79
CA ALA A 1047 25.65 -16.05 -9.28
C ALA A 1047 24.41 -15.14 -9.25
N SER A 1048 24.60 -13.84 -9.04
CA SER A 1048 23.51 -12.86 -9.07
C SER A 1048 23.00 -12.63 -10.49
N VAL A 1049 23.88 -12.68 -11.50
CA VAL A 1049 23.52 -12.55 -12.92
C VAL A 1049 22.82 -13.81 -13.43
N LYS A 1050 23.28 -15.01 -13.03
CA LYS A 1050 22.71 -16.30 -13.47
C LYS A 1050 21.46 -16.74 -12.69
N LYS A 1051 21.05 -16.00 -11.65
CA LYS A 1051 20.03 -16.39 -10.67
C LYS A 1051 18.72 -16.92 -11.28
N TYR A 1052 18.26 -16.35 -12.39
CA TYR A 1052 16.97 -16.69 -13.02
C TYR A 1052 17.07 -17.32 -14.41
N LEU A 1053 18.28 -17.58 -14.90
CA LEU A 1053 18.48 -17.97 -16.29
C LEU A 1053 17.85 -19.33 -16.61
N ASN A 1054 18.25 -20.38 -15.86
CA ASN A 1054 17.76 -21.74 -16.06
C ASN A 1054 16.24 -21.83 -15.89
N VAL A 1055 15.72 -21.07 -14.94
CA VAL A 1055 14.30 -20.97 -14.59
C VAL A 1055 13.51 -20.38 -15.74
N THR A 1056 13.97 -19.25 -16.25
CA THR A 1056 13.32 -18.54 -17.36
C THR A 1056 13.30 -19.40 -18.61
N SER A 1057 14.41 -20.11 -18.89
CA SER A 1057 14.53 -21.02 -20.03
C SER A 1057 13.61 -22.23 -19.91
N LYS A 1058 13.53 -22.86 -18.72
CA LYS A 1058 12.63 -23.99 -18.46
C LYS A 1058 11.17 -23.59 -18.55
N ILE A 1059 10.75 -22.58 -17.78
CA ILE A 1059 9.36 -22.14 -17.71
C ILE A 1059 8.89 -21.61 -19.07
N GLY A 1060 9.74 -20.90 -19.82
CA GLY A 1060 9.38 -20.49 -21.17
C GLY A 1060 8.97 -21.68 -22.04
N ARG A 1061 9.78 -22.76 -22.04
CA ARG A 1061 9.56 -23.96 -22.87
C ARG A 1061 8.33 -24.73 -22.43
N ASP A 1062 8.18 -24.95 -21.12
CA ASP A 1062 7.13 -25.81 -20.56
C ASP A 1062 5.72 -25.21 -20.71
N TYR A 1063 5.60 -23.88 -20.90
CA TYR A 1063 4.32 -23.15 -20.86
C TYR A 1063 3.96 -22.41 -22.16
N GLY A 1064 4.58 -22.75 -23.28
CA GLY A 1064 4.13 -22.32 -24.61
C GLY A 1064 4.19 -20.81 -24.88
N VAL A 1065 5.17 -20.09 -24.31
CA VAL A 1065 5.31 -18.63 -24.59
C VAL A 1065 5.66 -18.35 -26.05
N SER A 1066 5.29 -17.17 -26.54
CA SER A 1066 5.55 -16.74 -27.92
C SER A 1066 7.01 -16.93 -28.35
N GLU A 1067 7.19 -17.30 -29.63
CA GLU A 1067 8.51 -17.57 -30.21
C GLU A 1067 9.46 -16.37 -30.06
N TYR A 1068 8.94 -15.14 -30.21
CA TYR A 1068 9.70 -13.92 -29.96
C TYR A 1068 10.28 -13.87 -28.53
N THR A 1069 9.50 -14.28 -27.53
CA THR A 1069 9.96 -14.31 -26.12
C THR A 1069 11.02 -15.38 -25.93
N GLN A 1070 10.85 -16.55 -26.54
CA GLN A 1070 11.85 -17.63 -26.54
C GLN A 1070 13.18 -17.19 -27.17
N GLN A 1071 13.12 -16.48 -28.30
CA GLN A 1071 14.31 -15.93 -28.94
C GLN A 1071 15.03 -14.93 -28.03
N ARG A 1072 14.29 -14.05 -27.35
CA ARG A 1072 14.87 -13.11 -26.38
C ARG A 1072 15.55 -13.81 -25.20
N ILE A 1073 14.96 -14.89 -24.68
CA ILE A 1073 15.58 -15.70 -23.61
C ILE A 1073 16.91 -16.28 -24.11
N ARG A 1074 16.90 -16.93 -25.29
CA ARG A 1074 18.10 -17.53 -25.90
C ARG A 1074 19.20 -16.50 -26.16
N LEU A 1075 18.85 -15.29 -26.60
CA LEU A 1075 19.82 -14.21 -26.81
C LEU A 1075 20.52 -13.77 -25.51
N ILE A 1076 19.76 -13.65 -24.41
CA ILE A 1076 20.33 -13.30 -23.10
C ILE A 1076 21.17 -14.46 -22.56
N GLU A 1077 20.69 -15.68 -22.71
CA GLU A 1077 21.43 -16.90 -22.35
C GLU A 1077 22.77 -16.94 -23.08
N GLY A 1078 22.78 -16.77 -24.40
CA GLY A 1078 24.00 -16.68 -25.20
C GLY A 1078 24.91 -15.53 -24.77
N SER A 1079 24.35 -14.36 -24.43
CA SER A 1079 25.13 -13.21 -23.94
C SER A 1079 25.81 -13.49 -22.59
N ILE A 1080 25.11 -14.13 -21.66
CA ILE A 1080 25.65 -14.51 -20.35
C ILE A 1080 26.73 -15.59 -20.53
N THR A 1081 26.46 -16.63 -21.33
CA THR A 1081 27.42 -17.71 -21.59
C THR A 1081 28.66 -17.19 -22.31
N SER A 1082 28.53 -16.24 -23.24
CA SER A 1082 29.68 -15.61 -23.90
C SER A 1082 30.59 -14.83 -22.94
N ILE A 1083 30.06 -14.27 -21.85
CA ILE A 1083 30.84 -13.47 -20.90
C ILE A 1083 31.52 -14.35 -19.85
N PHE A 1084 30.85 -15.38 -19.36
CA PHE A 1084 31.35 -16.23 -18.27
C PHE A 1084 31.94 -17.57 -18.73
N GLY A 1085 31.75 -17.95 -20.00
CA GLY A 1085 32.06 -19.28 -20.53
C GLY A 1085 31.03 -20.35 -20.14
N GLU A 1086 31.10 -21.51 -20.80
CA GLU A 1086 30.39 -22.72 -20.35
C GLU A 1086 31.09 -23.31 -19.12
N LYS A 1087 30.33 -23.93 -18.22
CA LYS A 1087 30.93 -24.69 -17.12
C LYS A 1087 31.75 -25.84 -17.72
N ARG A 1088 33.06 -25.90 -17.43
CA ARG A 1088 33.79 -27.17 -17.54
C ARG A 1088 33.20 -28.11 -16.49
N GLU A 1089 32.48 -29.14 -16.92
CA GLU A 1089 32.18 -30.28 -16.05
C GLU A 1089 33.50 -30.93 -15.67
N GLU A 1090 33.85 -30.89 -14.38
CA GLU A 1090 34.89 -31.76 -13.84
C GLU A 1090 34.36 -33.19 -13.97
N ASN A 1091 34.85 -33.91 -14.97
CA ASN A 1091 34.68 -35.35 -15.08
C ASN A 1091 35.16 -36.00 -13.77
N THR A 1092 34.23 -36.40 -12.91
CA THR A 1092 34.48 -37.39 -11.87
C THR A 1092 34.72 -38.74 -12.53
N GLY A 1093 35.92 -38.91 -13.07
CA GLY A 1093 36.46 -40.19 -13.50
C GLY A 1093 37.13 -40.88 -12.32
N ASN A 1094 36.52 -41.95 -11.84
CA ASN A 1094 37.13 -42.92 -10.93
C ASN A 1094 38.48 -43.42 -11.48
N SER A 1095 39.56 -43.21 -10.74
CA SER A 1095 40.60 -44.22 -10.54
C SER A 1095 41.46 -43.89 -9.34
N ASN A 1096 41.33 -44.71 -8.29
CA ASN A 1096 42.29 -44.82 -7.20
C ASN A 1096 43.70 -45.06 -7.76
N THR A 1097 44.65 -44.18 -7.43
CA THR A 1097 46.01 -44.57 -7.03
C THR A 1097 46.65 -43.40 -6.28
N THR A 1098 46.94 -43.67 -5.01
CA THR A 1098 47.92 -43.06 -4.11
C THR A 1098 49.17 -42.49 -4.81
N LEU A 1099 49.63 -41.30 -4.43
CA LEU A 1099 50.82 -41.14 -3.59
C LEU A 1099 51.13 -39.66 -3.22
N ASP A 1100 51.78 -39.54 -2.07
CA ASP A 1100 52.12 -38.37 -1.27
C ASP A 1100 53.24 -37.46 -1.80
N LEU A 1101 53.15 -36.19 -1.35
CA LEU A 1101 54.16 -35.29 -0.75
C LEU A 1101 55.50 -34.93 -1.45
N PHE A 1102 55.95 -33.72 -1.06
CA PHE A 1102 57.25 -33.06 -1.27
C PHE A 1102 57.40 -32.40 -2.64
N GLY A 1103 57.93 -31.19 -2.80
CA GLY A 1103 58.76 -30.32 -1.97
C GLY A 1103 59.47 -29.36 -2.94
N GLU A 1104 59.88 -28.21 -2.45
CA GLU A 1104 60.35 -27.02 -3.17
C GLU A 1104 61.67 -27.17 -3.96
N GLU A 1105 61.86 -26.22 -4.89
CA GLU A 1105 63.13 -25.69 -5.48
C GLU A 1105 63.94 -26.65 -6.39
N GLU A 1106 64.54 -26.25 -7.52
CA GLU A 1106 65.37 -25.08 -7.82
C GLU A 1106 65.31 -24.64 -9.30
N VAL A 1107 65.94 -23.49 -9.52
CA VAL A 1107 66.01 -22.57 -10.65
C VAL A 1107 66.98 -23.03 -11.77
N ALA A 1108 66.84 -22.37 -12.93
CA ALA A 1108 67.82 -22.12 -14.02
C ALA A 1108 67.66 -23.03 -15.26
N THR A 1109 67.73 -22.57 -16.51
CA THR A 1109 68.15 -21.30 -17.10
C THR A 1109 67.62 -21.19 -18.54
N VAL A 1110 67.51 -19.95 -19.00
CA VAL A 1110 67.14 -19.42 -20.32
C VAL A 1110 67.99 -19.99 -21.48
N VAL A 1111 67.37 -20.25 -22.66
CA VAL A 1111 67.98 -19.99 -23.98
C VAL A 1111 66.91 -19.52 -24.98
N GLU A 1112 67.22 -18.43 -25.68
CA GLU A 1112 66.41 -17.69 -26.65
C GLU A 1112 66.35 -18.31 -28.07
N LEU A 1113 65.18 -18.08 -28.68
CA LEU A 1113 64.80 -17.81 -30.08
C LEU A 1113 65.78 -18.01 -31.26
N GLY A 1114 65.24 -18.63 -32.33
CA GLY A 1114 65.64 -18.46 -33.73
C GLY A 1114 64.41 -18.54 -34.67
N PRO A 1115 64.38 -17.82 -35.81
CA PRO A 1115 63.15 -17.45 -36.56
C PRO A 1115 62.80 -18.41 -37.73
N PRO A 1116 61.59 -18.33 -38.30
CA PRO A 1116 61.18 -19.17 -39.44
C PRO A 1116 61.44 -18.50 -40.80
N GLU A 1117 61.91 -19.30 -41.75
CA GLU A 1117 62.05 -18.95 -43.18
C GLU A 1117 60.74 -19.13 -43.97
N GLU A 1118 60.67 -18.35 -45.05
CA GLU A 1118 59.60 -18.20 -46.04
C GLU A 1118 59.32 -19.45 -46.87
N THR A 1119 58.08 -19.59 -47.37
CA THR A 1119 57.82 -19.88 -48.79
C THR A 1119 56.35 -19.67 -49.14
N GLU A 1120 56.08 -18.67 -49.98
CA GLU A 1120 54.87 -18.58 -50.78
C GLU A 1120 54.96 -19.52 -52.00
N ALA A 1121 53.86 -20.18 -52.35
CA ALA A 1121 53.44 -20.28 -53.76
C ALA A 1121 51.99 -20.76 -53.93
N ARG A 1122 51.21 -19.86 -54.54
CA ARG A 1122 50.24 -20.11 -55.63
C ARG A 1122 48.83 -20.66 -55.33
N THR A 1123 47.91 -19.70 -55.23
CA THR A 1123 46.77 -19.46 -56.15
C THR A 1123 45.86 -20.61 -56.58
N VAL A 1124 44.57 -20.50 -56.19
CA VAL A 1124 43.42 -20.62 -57.11
C VAL A 1124 42.40 -19.50 -56.81
N LYS A 1125 42.28 -18.59 -57.79
CA LYS A 1125 41.19 -17.64 -58.10
C LYS A 1125 39.87 -18.41 -58.37
N ALA A 1126 38.63 -17.92 -58.27
CA ALA A 1126 38.07 -16.58 -58.14
C ALA A 1126 36.52 -16.70 -58.07
N THR A 1127 35.87 -15.61 -57.60
CA THR A 1127 34.59 -15.02 -58.08
C THR A 1127 33.28 -15.81 -57.89
N SER A 1128 32.11 -15.24 -57.56
CA SER A 1128 31.62 -13.84 -57.64
C SER A 1128 30.25 -13.66 -56.95
N ARG A 1129 30.07 -12.47 -56.34
CA ARG A 1129 28.93 -11.49 -56.40
C ARG A 1129 27.46 -11.87 -56.05
N LEU A 1130 26.86 -10.91 -55.30
CA LEU A 1130 25.49 -10.33 -55.38
C LEU A 1130 24.34 -11.28 -54.97
N ASP A 1131 23.29 -10.88 -54.25
CA ASP A 1131 22.52 -9.63 -54.27
C ASP A 1131 21.94 -9.27 -52.87
N ASP A 1132 21.54 -8.00 -52.77
CA ASP A 1132 20.71 -7.39 -51.72
C ASP A 1132 19.39 -8.14 -51.47
N PHE A 1133 18.99 -8.28 -50.19
CA PHE A 1133 17.66 -7.92 -49.63
C PHE A 1133 17.66 -8.02 -48.11
#